data_AF-A0A8C9P3S1-F1
#
_entry.id   AF-A0A8C9P3S1-F1
#
_cell.length_a   1.000
_cell.length_b   1.000
_cell.length_c   1.000
_cell.angle_alpha   90.00
_cell.angle_beta   90.00
_cell.angle_gamma   90.00
#
_symmetry.space_group_name_H-M   'P 1'
#
loop_
_entity.id
_entity.type
_entity.pdbx_description
1 polymer ?
#
loop_
_entity_poly.entity_id
_entity_poly.type
_entity_poly.pdbx_seq_one_letter_code
_entity_poly.pdbx_strand_id
1 'polypeptide(L)'
;MDLAYVCEWEKWPKSTHCPSVPLACAWSCRNLIAFTTDLRSDDQDLTRTIHILDTEHPWDVHSVSSQHHEAITCLEWDQSGSRLLSADADGQIKCWSMADHLANSWESCLGSMVEGDPIVALSWLHNGVKLALHVEKVGVLSFYKVCVSVVSEKCRIDTEILPSLFMRCTTDLSRKDKFPAITPTADGSSASPVQFYKVCVSVVSEKCRIDTEILPSLFMRCTTDLSRKDKFPAITHLKFLARDMSEQVLLCASSPTSSLVECWSLRKEGLPVNNIFQQISPAVGDKQPMILKWRILSATNDLDRVSAVALPKLPISLTNTDLKVASDTQFYPGLGLALAFHDGSVHIVHRLSLQTMVVFYSSATPRSVDEPAIKRPRTTGPAVHFKAMQLSWTSLALVGIDNHGKLSMLRISPSMGHALEVSLALRHLLFLLEYCMVTGYDWWDILLHVQPGMVQSLVEKLHEEYTRQSAALQQVLSTRILAMKASLCRLSPCTVTRVCDYHTKLFLMAVSSTLKSLLCPHFLNTPDKSPGDRLTEICAKITDVDIDKVMINLKTEEFVLDMNTLQALQQLLQWVGDFVLYLLASLPNQGSSLRPGHSFLRDGTSLGMLRELMVVIRIWGLLKPSCLPVYTATSDTQDSMSLLFRLLTKLWICCRDEGPSSEPDEALVDECCLLPSQLLVPSLDWLAVSDGLVSRLQPKQPLRLCFGRAPTLPGSATTLQLALRAQGQPKMDHLRRPAPGAPCSRPVLAPRCGCVTMLRSPNKTTAVKQWEQRWIKNCLYPVLGESLAPTPGFSPSAAGHIPRSTHHTLQPPGGPETPGT
;
A
#
# COMPACT_ATOMS: atom_id res chain seq x y z
N MET A 1 0.78 23.38 5.51
CA MET A 1 -0.07 22.18 5.51
C MET A 1 -1.28 22.59 4.72
N ASP A 2 -1.54 21.92 3.61
CA ASP A 2 -2.38 22.48 2.56
C ASP A 2 -3.41 21.44 2.11
N LEU A 3 -4.62 21.87 1.75
CA LEU A 3 -5.66 20.96 1.28
C LEU A 3 -5.34 20.45 -0.13
N ALA A 4 -5.18 19.13 -0.30
CA ALA A 4 -4.92 18.49 -1.58
C ALA A 4 -6.20 18.35 -2.40
N TYR A 5 -7.19 17.67 -1.82
CA TYR A 5 -8.49 17.48 -2.42
C TYR A 5 -9.52 17.20 -1.34
N VAL A 6 -10.78 17.31 -1.74
CA VAL A 6 -11.90 16.82 -0.97
C VAL A 6 -12.79 15.94 -1.83
N CYS A 7 -13.18 14.78 -1.30
CA CYS A 7 -14.17 13.91 -1.90
C CYS A 7 -15.49 13.98 -1.12
N GLU A 8 -16.58 14.25 -1.84
CA GLU A 8 -17.94 14.39 -1.30
C GLU A 8 -18.88 13.36 -1.93
N TRP A 9 -19.94 12.97 -1.22
CA TRP A 9 -21.05 12.24 -1.82
C TRP A 9 -21.88 13.19 -2.70
N GLU A 10 -22.43 12.73 -3.82
CA GLU A 10 -23.45 13.53 -4.55
C GLU A 10 -24.62 13.88 -3.61
N LYS A 11 -25.41 14.91 -3.90
CA LYS A 11 -26.45 15.39 -2.96
C LYS A 11 -27.55 14.32 -2.75
N TRP A 12 -27.37 13.46 -1.76
CA TRP A 12 -28.43 12.62 -1.21
C TRP A 12 -29.34 13.51 -0.34
N PRO A 13 -30.65 13.22 -0.25
CA PRO A 13 -31.50 13.86 0.75
C PRO A 13 -30.84 13.77 2.13
N LYS A 14 -30.85 14.86 2.92
CA LYS A 14 -30.26 14.92 4.27
C LYS A 14 -30.82 13.87 5.26
N SER A 15 -31.80 13.07 4.84
CA SER A 15 -32.50 12.06 5.63
C SER A 15 -31.90 10.64 5.56
N THR A 16 -31.01 10.32 4.59
CA THR A 16 -30.58 8.93 4.32
C THR A 16 -29.11 8.61 4.63
N HIS A 17 -28.22 9.59 4.81
CA HIS A 17 -26.80 9.34 5.11
C HIS A 17 -26.34 10.14 6.32
N CYS A 18 -25.82 9.47 7.34
CA CYS A 18 -25.23 10.09 8.52
C CYS A 18 -23.80 9.54 8.70
N PRO A 19 -22.78 10.38 8.93
CA PRO A 19 -21.49 9.87 9.37
C PRO A 19 -21.70 9.08 10.66
N SER A 20 -21.12 7.89 10.72
CA SER A 20 -21.40 6.99 11.83
C SER A 20 -21.00 7.60 13.16
N VAL A 21 -21.72 7.24 14.22
CA VAL A 21 -21.42 7.71 15.58
C VAL A 21 -21.17 6.47 16.45
N PRO A 22 -19.91 6.07 16.68
CA PRO A 22 -18.65 6.72 16.27
C PRO A 22 -18.26 6.53 14.79
N LEU A 23 -17.41 7.43 14.29
CA LEU A 23 -16.84 7.37 12.94
C LEU A 23 -15.45 6.73 13.02
N ALA A 24 -15.25 5.58 12.37
CA ALA A 24 -13.96 4.92 12.31
C ALA A 24 -13.26 5.21 10.98
N CYS A 25 -11.95 5.42 11.01
CA CYS A 25 -11.13 5.50 9.81
C CYS A 25 -9.74 4.89 10.02
N ALA A 26 -9.22 4.25 8.97
CA ALA A 26 -7.93 3.55 8.99
C ALA A 26 -7.21 3.70 7.65
N TRP A 27 -5.89 3.87 7.69
CA TRP A 27 -5.05 4.03 6.49
C TRP A 27 -3.93 2.98 6.48
N SER A 28 -3.92 2.14 5.44
CA SER A 28 -2.99 1.02 5.25
C SER A 28 -1.63 1.42 4.66
N CYS A 29 -0.64 0.53 4.78
CA CYS A 29 0.70 0.70 4.19
C CYS A 29 0.72 0.61 2.65
N ARG A 30 -0.41 0.25 2.02
CA ARG A 30 -0.63 0.27 0.57
C ARG A 30 -1.35 1.53 0.08
N ASN A 31 -1.50 2.53 0.94
CA ASN A 31 -2.28 3.74 0.67
C ASN A 31 -3.74 3.49 0.30
N LEU A 32 -4.34 2.46 0.90
CA LEU A 32 -5.79 2.25 0.94
C LEU A 32 -6.38 2.88 2.21
N ILE A 33 -7.50 3.57 2.06
CA ILE A 33 -8.22 4.23 3.15
C ILE A 33 -9.54 3.48 3.36
N ALA A 34 -9.80 3.09 4.61
CA ALA A 34 -11.07 2.54 5.04
C ALA A 34 -11.78 3.51 5.99
N PHE A 35 -13.09 3.67 5.83
CA PHE A 35 -13.91 4.46 6.75
C PHE A 35 -15.36 4.00 6.79
N THR A 36 -16.08 4.40 7.84
CA THR A 36 -17.46 3.95 8.07
C THR A 36 -18.48 5.04 7.79
N THR A 37 -19.68 4.66 7.37
CA THR A 37 -20.85 5.54 7.36
C THR A 37 -22.10 4.75 7.75
N ASP A 38 -23.12 5.48 8.19
CA ASP A 38 -24.44 4.91 8.45
C ASP A 38 -25.41 5.35 7.35
N LEU A 39 -26.01 4.37 6.69
CA LEU A 39 -27.09 4.57 5.73
C LEU A 39 -28.42 4.26 6.40
N ARG A 40 -29.33 5.23 6.41
CA ARG A 40 -30.70 5.04 6.92
C ARG A 40 -31.60 4.68 5.75
N SER A 41 -32.27 3.53 5.82
CA SER A 41 -33.28 3.12 4.85
C SER A 41 -34.60 3.89 5.06
N ASP A 42 -35.50 3.80 4.08
CA ASP A 42 -36.86 4.37 4.19
C ASP A 42 -37.66 3.74 5.35
N ASP A 43 -37.34 2.49 5.72
CA ASP A 43 -37.90 1.75 6.85
C ASP A 43 -37.26 2.10 8.21
N GLN A 44 -36.38 3.12 8.24
CA GLN A 44 -35.60 3.59 9.39
C GLN A 44 -34.49 2.65 9.90
N ASP A 45 -34.26 1.52 9.25
CA ASP A 45 -33.15 0.63 9.57
C ASP A 45 -31.79 1.26 9.20
N LEU A 46 -30.82 1.14 10.10
CA LEU A 46 -29.45 1.65 9.93
C LEU A 46 -28.54 0.57 9.37
N THR A 47 -28.12 0.73 8.11
CA THR A 47 -27.11 -0.12 7.49
C THR A 47 -25.72 0.48 7.71
N ARG A 48 -24.89 -0.25 8.47
CA ARG A 48 -23.49 0.12 8.74
C ARG A 48 -22.61 -0.27 7.55
N THR A 49 -22.00 0.72 6.90
CA THR A 49 -21.23 0.51 5.67
C THR A 49 -19.75 0.78 5.90
N ILE A 50 -18.89 -0.09 5.35
CA ILE A 50 -17.45 0.15 5.28
C ILE A 50 -17.12 0.56 3.84
N HIS A 51 -16.44 1.70 3.70
CA HIS A 51 -15.95 2.23 2.45
C HIS A 51 -14.44 2.02 2.36
N ILE A 52 -13.95 1.53 1.23
CA ILE A 52 -12.53 1.33 0.95
C ILE A 52 -12.19 2.01 -0.37
N LEU A 53 -11.14 2.82 -0.40
CA LEU A 53 -10.68 3.50 -1.61
C LEU A 53 -9.15 3.54 -1.72
N ASP A 54 -8.66 3.70 -2.94
CA ASP A 54 -7.26 3.99 -3.27
C ASP A 54 -7.05 5.52 -3.36
N THR A 55 -5.97 6.03 -2.80
CA THR A 55 -5.65 7.47 -2.80
C THR A 55 -5.44 8.06 -4.20
N GLU A 56 -5.09 7.25 -5.19
CA GLU A 56 -4.93 7.65 -6.59
C GLU A 56 -6.26 7.80 -7.31
N HIS A 57 -7.30 7.06 -6.89
CA HIS A 57 -8.65 7.06 -7.47
C HIS A 57 -9.71 7.16 -6.37
N PRO A 58 -9.75 8.27 -5.59
CA PRO A 58 -10.64 8.38 -4.44
C PRO A 58 -12.13 8.43 -4.80
N TRP A 59 -12.48 8.64 -6.07
CA TRP A 59 -13.86 8.53 -6.57
C TRP A 59 -14.30 7.08 -6.74
N ASP A 60 -13.40 6.14 -7.00
CA ASP A 60 -13.69 4.71 -7.18
C ASP A 60 -13.80 3.99 -5.82
N VAL A 61 -14.66 4.52 -4.95
CA VAL A 61 -14.90 3.98 -3.61
C VAL A 61 -15.68 2.67 -3.68
N HIS A 62 -15.15 1.63 -3.05
CA HIS A 62 -15.86 0.38 -2.83
C HIS A 62 -16.62 0.46 -1.51
N SER A 63 -17.92 0.14 -1.52
CA SER A 63 -18.76 0.19 -0.34
C SER A 63 -19.35 -1.18 -0.06
N VAL A 64 -19.10 -1.72 1.13
CA VAL A 64 -19.60 -3.04 1.55
C VAL A 64 -20.50 -2.90 2.78
N SER A 65 -21.67 -3.53 2.72
CA SER A 65 -22.54 -3.66 3.90
C SER A 65 -21.82 -4.53 4.92
N SER A 66 -21.55 -3.96 6.08
CA SER A 66 -20.70 -4.61 7.07
C SER A 66 -21.44 -5.74 7.82
N GLN A 67 -22.79 -5.71 7.78
CA GLN A 67 -23.69 -6.55 8.58
C GLN A 67 -23.36 -6.54 10.08
N HIS A 68 -22.74 -5.47 10.56
CA HIS A 68 -22.68 -5.15 12.00
C HIS A 68 -24.05 -4.67 12.46
N HIS A 69 -24.47 -5.10 13.65
CA HIS A 69 -25.76 -4.70 14.23
C HIS A 69 -25.64 -3.32 14.88
N GLU A 70 -24.49 -3.03 15.48
CA GLU A 70 -24.22 -1.77 16.15
C GLU A 70 -23.18 -0.90 15.42
N ALA A 71 -22.99 0.32 15.91
CA ALA A 71 -22.03 1.25 15.32
C ALA A 71 -20.61 0.69 15.36
N ILE A 72 -19.92 0.71 14.22
CA ILE A 72 -18.53 0.26 14.10
C ILE A 72 -17.61 1.24 14.83
N THR A 73 -16.92 0.75 15.85
CA THR A 73 -16.05 1.54 16.73
C THR A 73 -14.61 1.53 16.26
N CYS A 74 -14.17 0.45 15.59
CA CYS A 74 -12.77 0.19 15.29
C CYS A 74 -12.59 -0.34 13.86
N LEU A 75 -11.56 0.16 13.19
CA LEU A 75 -11.04 -0.36 11.92
C LEU A 75 -9.51 -0.49 12.01
N GLU A 76 -8.97 -1.67 11.70
CA GLU A 76 -7.54 -1.95 11.89
C GLU A 76 -6.98 -2.77 10.71
N TRP A 77 -6.06 -2.16 9.95
CA TRP A 77 -5.35 -2.82 8.84
C TRP A 77 -4.29 -3.80 9.34
N ASP A 78 -4.14 -4.91 8.64
CA ASP A 78 -3.01 -5.81 8.84
C ASP A 78 -1.70 -5.21 8.32
N GLN A 79 -0.56 -5.81 8.70
CA GLN A 79 0.76 -5.31 8.29
C GLN A 79 0.99 -5.35 6.77
N SER A 80 0.27 -6.20 6.04
CA SER A 80 0.40 -6.30 4.60
C SER A 80 -0.49 -5.31 3.84
N GLY A 81 -1.51 -4.74 4.49
CA GLY A 81 -2.55 -3.91 3.86
C GLY A 81 -3.51 -4.69 2.96
N SER A 82 -3.63 -6.01 3.15
CA SER A 82 -4.54 -6.89 2.37
C SER A 82 -5.72 -7.42 3.19
N ARG A 83 -5.70 -7.21 4.51
CA ARG A 83 -6.79 -7.59 5.41
C ARG A 83 -7.16 -6.43 6.33
N LEU A 84 -8.43 -6.35 6.66
CA LEU A 84 -9.00 -5.31 7.52
C LEU A 84 -9.83 -5.98 8.63
N LEU A 85 -9.64 -5.58 9.88
CA LEU A 85 -10.55 -5.92 10.96
C LEU A 85 -11.56 -4.79 11.17
N SER A 86 -12.81 -5.16 11.44
CA SER A 86 -13.83 -4.26 11.97
C SER A 86 -14.41 -4.83 13.26
N ALA A 87 -14.80 -3.94 14.18
CA ALA A 87 -15.60 -4.32 15.34
C ALA A 87 -16.65 -3.26 15.66
N ASP A 88 -17.76 -3.70 16.23
CA ASP A 88 -18.85 -2.83 16.67
C ASP A 88 -18.98 -2.73 18.20
N ALA A 89 -19.92 -1.88 18.61
CA ALA A 89 -20.22 -1.63 20.02
C ALA A 89 -20.99 -2.78 20.71
N ASP A 90 -21.33 -3.87 20.00
CA ASP A 90 -21.98 -5.06 20.56
C ASP A 90 -21.03 -6.25 20.66
N GLY A 91 -19.74 -6.02 20.39
CA GLY A 91 -18.71 -7.06 20.50
C GLY A 91 -18.60 -7.98 19.29
N GLN A 92 -19.25 -7.65 18.17
CA GLN A 92 -19.06 -8.38 16.92
C GLN A 92 -17.74 -7.96 16.27
N ILE A 93 -16.94 -8.93 15.85
CA ILE A 93 -15.67 -8.74 15.12
C ILE A 93 -15.79 -9.40 13.77
N LYS A 94 -15.34 -8.72 12.71
CA LYS A 94 -15.19 -9.30 11.37
C LYS A 94 -13.82 -9.06 10.79
N CYS A 95 -13.36 -10.05 10.03
CA CYS A 95 -12.11 -10.02 9.28
C CYS A 95 -12.42 -10.05 7.78
N TRP A 96 -12.03 -8.97 7.11
CA TRP A 96 -12.20 -8.77 5.68
C TRP A 96 -10.87 -9.06 4.98
N SER A 97 -10.93 -9.78 3.86
CA SER A 97 -9.77 -10.00 2.99
C SER A 97 -10.02 -9.45 1.61
N MET A 98 -8.98 -8.87 1.03
CA MET A 98 -8.93 -8.50 -0.37
C MET A 98 -9.05 -9.77 -1.23
N ALA A 99 -10.08 -9.84 -2.08
CA ALA A 99 -10.29 -10.95 -3.01
C ALA A 99 -9.57 -10.66 -4.33
N ASP A 100 -8.90 -11.67 -4.90
CA ASP A 100 -8.21 -11.59 -6.20
C ASP A 100 -7.24 -10.39 -6.36
N HIS A 101 -6.70 -9.87 -5.25
CA HIS A 101 -5.86 -8.65 -5.20
C HIS A 101 -6.54 -7.36 -5.69
N LEU A 102 -7.88 -7.33 -5.65
CA LEU A 102 -8.68 -6.20 -6.09
C LEU A 102 -8.96 -5.25 -4.94
N ALA A 103 -8.56 -3.98 -5.05
CA ALA A 103 -8.85 -2.96 -4.04
C ALA A 103 -10.34 -2.69 -3.85
N ASN A 104 -11.18 -3.09 -4.80
CA ASN A 104 -12.63 -2.96 -4.76
C ASN A 104 -13.37 -4.31 -4.70
N SER A 105 -12.71 -5.37 -4.22
CA SER A 105 -13.38 -6.64 -3.91
C SER A 105 -12.93 -7.11 -2.54
N TRP A 106 -13.88 -7.12 -1.60
CA TRP A 106 -13.63 -7.48 -0.21
C TRP A 106 -14.66 -8.50 0.25
N GLU A 107 -14.17 -9.58 0.86
CA GLU A 107 -15.01 -10.65 1.38
C GLU A 107 -14.77 -10.81 2.88
N SER A 108 -15.84 -11.02 3.63
CA SER A 108 -15.75 -11.38 5.05
C SER A 108 -15.31 -12.84 5.13
N CYS A 109 -14.09 -13.07 5.57
CA CYS A 109 -13.55 -14.43 5.70
C CYS A 109 -13.97 -15.09 7.00
N LEU A 110 -14.03 -14.32 8.10
CA LEU A 110 -14.24 -14.81 9.45
C LEU A 110 -14.97 -13.76 10.29
N GLY A 111 -15.84 -14.23 11.18
CA GLY A 111 -16.49 -13.42 12.19
C GLY A 111 -16.42 -14.09 13.56
N SER A 112 -16.41 -13.29 14.61
CA SER A 112 -16.56 -13.73 16.00
C SER A 112 -17.50 -12.78 16.71
N MET A 113 -18.13 -13.24 17.79
CA MET A 113 -18.98 -12.42 18.64
C MET A 113 -18.57 -12.64 20.09
N VAL A 114 -18.34 -11.54 20.79
CA VAL A 114 -18.16 -11.54 22.25
C VAL A 114 -19.45 -11.01 22.84
N GLU A 115 -20.21 -11.84 23.54
CA GLU A 115 -21.51 -11.44 24.08
C GLU A 115 -21.36 -10.31 25.12
N GLY A 116 -22.06 -9.19 24.88
CA GLY A 116 -22.45 -8.24 25.93
C GLY A 116 -21.53 -7.04 26.17
N ASP A 117 -20.34 -6.97 25.55
CA ASP A 117 -19.38 -5.88 25.78
C ASP A 117 -18.91 -5.18 24.49
N PRO A 118 -18.88 -3.83 24.46
CA PRO A 118 -18.39 -3.07 23.31
C PRO A 118 -16.90 -3.28 23.09
N ILE A 119 -16.51 -3.57 21.85
CA ILE A 119 -15.10 -3.63 21.50
C ILE A 119 -14.60 -2.22 21.21
N VAL A 120 -13.56 -1.84 21.94
CA VAL A 120 -13.03 -0.47 21.96
C VAL A 120 -11.62 -0.35 21.37
N ALA A 121 -10.94 -1.48 21.15
CA ALA A 121 -9.67 -1.54 20.43
C ALA A 121 -9.48 -2.90 19.74
N LEU A 122 -8.80 -2.88 18.59
CA LEU A 122 -8.38 -4.07 17.83
C LEU A 122 -6.90 -3.96 17.51
N SER A 123 -6.22 -5.10 17.45
CA SER A 123 -4.83 -5.13 16.98
C SER A 123 -4.48 -6.49 16.40
N TRP A 124 -3.64 -6.48 15.38
CA TRP A 124 -3.09 -7.70 14.79
C TRP A 124 -1.89 -8.20 15.59
N LEU A 125 -1.94 -9.44 16.06
CA LEU A 125 -0.76 -10.12 16.61
C LEU A 125 0.19 -10.47 15.46
N HIS A 126 1.23 -9.64 15.28
CA HIS A 126 2.27 -9.91 14.31
C HIS A 126 3.51 -10.54 14.96
N ASN A 127 4.15 -11.44 14.24
CA ASN A 127 5.42 -12.07 14.64
C ASN A 127 6.63 -11.39 13.97
N GLY A 128 6.42 -10.28 13.26
CA GLY A 128 7.37 -9.69 12.32
C GLY A 128 8.22 -8.54 12.86
N VAL A 129 9.48 -8.53 12.43
CA VAL A 129 10.53 -7.52 12.61
C VAL A 129 10.14 -6.20 11.94
N LYS A 130 10.22 -5.08 12.67
CA LYS A 130 10.11 -3.73 12.09
C LYS A 130 11.49 -3.08 11.94
N LEU A 131 11.70 -2.40 10.81
CA LEU A 131 12.86 -1.52 10.60
C LEU A 131 12.54 -0.16 11.22
N ALA A 132 13.20 0.18 12.33
CA ALA A 132 13.15 1.52 12.91
C ALA A 132 14.00 2.49 12.08
N LEU A 133 13.48 3.69 11.82
CA LEU A 133 14.17 4.78 11.15
C LEU A 133 15.02 5.53 12.17
N HIS A 134 16.35 5.47 12.01
CA HIS A 134 17.30 6.28 12.78
C HIS A 134 17.64 7.54 11.99
N VAL A 135 17.30 8.72 12.53
CA VAL A 135 17.50 10.01 11.84
C VAL A 135 19.00 10.34 11.75
N GLU A 136 19.81 9.78 12.64
CA GLU A 136 21.27 9.88 12.63
C GLU A 136 21.99 9.24 11.42
N LYS A 137 21.28 8.47 10.57
CA LYS A 137 21.89 7.77 9.41
C LYS A 137 21.47 8.34 8.06
N VAL A 138 21.80 9.61 7.83
CA VAL A 138 21.94 10.20 6.47
C VAL A 138 23.21 9.68 5.75
N GLY A 139 23.87 8.65 6.30
CA GLY A 139 24.88 7.84 5.62
C GLY A 139 25.10 6.50 6.36
N VAL A 140 25.19 5.41 5.58
CA VAL A 140 25.59 4.03 5.92
C VAL A 140 24.47 3.09 6.45
N LEU A 141 23.93 2.29 5.51
CA LEU A 141 23.02 1.16 5.68
C LEU A 141 23.76 -0.13 6.10
N SER A 142 23.19 -0.88 7.04
CA SER A 142 23.49 -2.31 7.24
C SER A 142 22.22 -3.07 7.63
N PHE A 143 21.95 -4.15 6.89
CA PHE A 143 20.86 -5.14 7.04
C PHE A 143 21.16 -6.10 8.22
N TYR A 144 20.20 -6.83 8.84
CA TYR A 144 19.76 -8.19 8.46
C TYR A 144 18.55 -8.72 9.30
N LYS A 145 17.69 -9.47 8.59
CA LYS A 145 16.89 -10.69 8.89
C LYS A 145 15.73 -10.77 9.91
N VAL A 146 14.72 -11.49 9.40
CA VAL A 146 13.29 -11.70 9.74
C VAL A 146 13.07 -13.11 10.30
N CYS A 147 12.02 -13.33 11.13
CA CYS A 147 11.20 -14.56 11.06
C CYS A 147 9.83 -14.38 11.72
N VAL A 148 8.81 -14.99 11.11
CA VAL A 148 7.37 -15.03 11.47
C VAL A 148 7.01 -16.47 11.83
N SER A 149 6.02 -16.69 12.71
CA SER A 149 5.26 -17.95 12.73
C SER A 149 3.79 -17.70 12.38
N VAL A 150 3.37 -18.13 11.19
CA VAL A 150 1.96 -18.36 10.85
C VAL A 150 1.71 -19.84 11.15
N VAL A 151 0.72 -20.15 11.99
CA VAL A 151 0.24 -21.53 12.11
C VAL A 151 -0.95 -21.71 11.15
N SER A 152 -0.63 -22.06 9.90
CA SER A 152 -1.54 -22.51 8.84
C SER A 152 -2.61 -21.51 8.33
N GLU A 153 -3.23 -21.85 7.20
CA GLU A 153 -4.29 -21.13 6.48
C GLU A 153 -5.61 -20.92 7.25
N LYS A 154 -5.61 -21.12 8.57
CA LYS A 154 -6.77 -20.90 9.45
C LYS A 154 -6.47 -19.74 10.39
N CYS A 155 -7.01 -18.56 10.09
CA CYS A 155 -7.02 -17.45 11.03
C CYS A 155 -8.02 -17.80 12.15
N ARG A 156 -7.54 -17.84 13.40
CA ARG A 156 -8.37 -18.06 14.60
C ARG A 156 -8.51 -16.73 15.32
N ILE A 157 -9.73 -16.39 15.72
CA ILE A 157 -10.04 -15.26 16.59
C ILE A 157 -10.28 -15.87 17.98
N ASP A 158 -9.30 -15.75 18.86
CA ASP A 158 -9.45 -16.14 20.26
C ASP A 158 -9.72 -14.87 21.08
N THR A 159 -10.70 -14.94 21.98
CA THR A 159 -11.12 -13.82 22.83
C THR A 159 -10.96 -14.24 24.28
N GLU A 160 -10.31 -13.41 25.09
CA GLU A 160 -10.22 -13.62 26.53
C GLU A 160 -10.60 -12.34 27.24
N ILE A 161 -11.58 -12.46 28.14
CA ILE A 161 -12.07 -11.34 28.96
C ILE A 161 -11.06 -11.16 30.09
N LEU A 162 -10.40 -10.00 30.14
CA LEU A 162 -9.55 -9.64 31.27
C LEU A 162 -10.42 -9.67 32.55
N PRO A 163 -10.06 -10.48 33.57
CA PRO A 163 -10.84 -10.50 34.80
C PRO A 163 -10.75 -9.11 35.42
N SER A 164 -11.92 -8.50 35.67
CA SER A 164 -12.16 -7.21 36.37
C SER A 164 -12.39 -5.91 35.57
N LEU A 165 -13.14 -5.88 34.46
CA LEU A 165 -13.65 -4.58 33.97
C LEU A 165 -15.00 -4.66 33.24
N PHE A 166 -16.09 -4.58 34.00
CA PHE A 166 -17.35 -4.03 33.50
C PHE A 166 -17.22 -2.50 33.56
N MET A 167 -17.10 -1.82 32.41
CA MET A 167 -17.50 -0.41 32.14
C MET A 167 -16.70 0.20 30.97
N ARG A 168 -17.34 1.14 30.26
CA ARG A 168 -16.88 1.86 29.04
C ARG A 168 -15.39 2.18 29.02
N CYS A 169 -14.60 1.38 28.30
CA CYS A 169 -13.15 1.53 28.26
C CYS A 169 -12.68 2.36 27.06
N THR A 170 -11.85 3.40 27.25
CA THR A 170 -10.95 3.87 26.17
C THR A 170 -9.65 3.07 26.28
N THR A 171 -9.25 2.38 25.22
CA THR A 171 -8.05 1.53 25.21
C THR A 171 -7.26 1.72 23.91
N ASP A 172 -5.99 1.31 23.93
CA ASP A 172 -5.13 1.17 22.75
C ASP A 172 -4.27 -0.09 22.93
N LEU A 173 -3.50 -0.50 21.93
CA LEU A 173 -2.56 -1.62 22.07
C LEU A 173 -1.20 -1.28 21.47
N SER A 174 -0.13 -1.53 22.23
CA SER A 174 1.25 -1.50 21.72
C SER A 174 1.94 -2.83 21.92
N ARG A 175 2.89 -3.13 21.03
CA ARG A 175 3.73 -4.33 21.12
C ARG A 175 5.14 -4.03 20.61
N LYS A 176 6.12 -4.27 21.47
CA LYS A 176 7.55 -4.23 21.14
C LYS A 176 8.00 -5.64 20.72
N ASP A 177 8.77 -5.77 19.64
CA ASP A 177 9.11 -7.07 19.03
C ASP A 177 9.60 -8.12 20.06
N LYS A 178 9.07 -9.35 20.00
CA LYS A 178 9.26 -10.46 20.96
C LYS A 178 8.78 -10.23 22.40
N PHE A 179 8.31 -9.03 22.76
CA PHE A 179 7.75 -8.74 24.06
C PHE A 179 6.22 -8.90 24.06
N PRO A 180 5.64 -9.16 25.24
CA PRO A 180 4.19 -9.15 25.42
C PRO A 180 3.59 -7.79 25.08
N ALA A 181 2.36 -7.82 24.58
CA ALA A 181 1.62 -6.62 24.24
C ALA A 181 1.26 -5.86 25.52
N ILE A 182 1.17 -4.54 25.46
CA ILE A 182 0.71 -3.72 26.58
C ILE A 182 -0.58 -3.02 26.20
N THR A 183 -1.59 -3.14 27.05
CA THR A 183 -2.92 -2.56 26.87
C THR A 183 -3.24 -1.61 28.03
N PRO A 184 -3.40 -0.30 27.80
CA PRO A 184 -3.99 0.61 28.76
C PRO A 184 -5.51 0.51 28.71
N THR A 185 -6.13 0.66 29.87
CA THR A 185 -7.57 0.68 30.07
C THR A 185 -7.93 1.87 30.95
N ALA A 186 -9.03 2.54 30.64
CA ALA A 186 -9.58 3.62 31.45
C ALA A 186 -11.11 3.57 31.37
N ASP A 187 -11.80 3.73 32.49
CA ASP A 187 -13.27 3.71 32.62
C ASP A 187 -13.97 4.94 31.99
N GLY A 188 -13.21 5.76 31.26
CA GLY A 188 -13.66 7.01 30.65
C GLY A 188 -13.68 8.21 31.60
N SER A 189 -13.47 8.04 32.91
CA SER A 189 -13.38 9.13 33.88
C SER A 189 -11.93 9.60 34.03
N SER A 190 -11.68 10.90 34.06
CA SER A 190 -10.34 11.44 34.36
C SER A 190 -9.95 11.30 35.83
N ALA A 191 -10.93 11.14 36.72
CA ALA A 191 -10.72 10.97 38.16
C ALA A 191 -10.22 9.56 38.53
N SER A 192 -10.42 8.59 37.64
CA SER A 192 -9.99 7.20 37.82
C SER A 192 -8.58 6.96 37.27
N PRO A 193 -7.83 5.98 37.81
CA PRO A 193 -6.55 5.60 37.27
C PRO A 193 -6.69 4.90 35.91
N VAL A 194 -5.77 5.21 35.01
CA VAL A 194 -5.51 4.41 33.80
C VAL A 194 -4.70 3.19 34.21
N GLN A 195 -5.23 2.00 33.99
CA GLN A 195 -4.59 0.72 34.33
C GLN A 195 -3.88 0.15 33.10
N PHE A 196 -2.69 -0.42 33.29
CA PHE A 196 -1.89 -0.99 32.22
C PHE A 196 -1.73 -2.48 32.45
N TYR A 197 -1.96 -3.28 31.41
CA TYR A 197 -1.82 -4.73 31.44
C TYR A 197 -0.79 -5.17 30.42
N LYS A 198 0.10 -6.06 30.85
CA LYS A 198 1.00 -6.82 29.98
C LYS A 198 0.31 -8.12 29.61
N VAL A 199 0.07 -8.31 28.32
CA VAL A 199 -0.67 -9.43 27.74
C VAL A 199 0.30 -10.34 26.98
N CYS A 200 0.51 -11.54 27.51
CA CYS A 200 1.33 -12.59 26.94
C CYS A 200 0.43 -13.61 26.25
N VAL A 201 0.59 -13.80 24.95
CA VAL A 201 -0.15 -14.84 24.21
C VAL A 201 0.80 -16.01 23.94
N SER A 202 0.41 -17.21 24.35
CA SER A 202 1.13 -18.45 24.10
C SER A 202 0.21 -19.50 23.48
N VAL A 203 0.76 -20.44 22.72
CA VAL A 203 0.01 -21.58 22.19
C VAL A 203 0.48 -22.83 22.90
N VAL A 204 -0.40 -23.47 23.66
CA VAL A 204 -0.12 -24.69 24.41
C VAL A 204 -1.12 -25.75 23.96
N SER A 205 -0.62 -26.86 23.41
CA SER A 205 -1.46 -27.99 22.95
C SER A 205 -2.56 -27.57 21.96
N GLU A 206 -2.20 -26.77 20.94
CA GLU A 206 -3.11 -26.19 19.93
C GLU A 206 -4.22 -25.26 20.46
N LYS A 207 -4.17 -24.89 21.74
CA LYS A 207 -5.04 -23.89 22.36
C LYS A 207 -4.25 -22.61 22.61
N CYS A 208 -4.85 -21.47 22.30
CA CYS A 208 -4.33 -20.17 22.68
C CYS A 208 -4.54 -19.96 24.18
N ARG A 209 -3.51 -19.48 24.87
CA ARG A 209 -3.55 -19.10 26.29
C ARG A 209 -3.07 -17.66 26.40
N ILE A 210 -3.87 -16.81 27.04
CA ILE A 210 -3.49 -15.42 27.31
C ILE A 210 -3.21 -15.29 28.80
N ASP A 211 -1.98 -14.90 29.15
CA ASP A 211 -1.59 -14.60 30.53
C ASP A 211 -1.45 -13.08 30.67
N THR A 212 -1.98 -12.52 31.75
CA THR A 212 -2.07 -11.06 31.94
C THR A 212 -1.43 -10.62 33.25
N GLU A 213 -0.54 -9.65 33.19
CA GLU A 213 0.19 -9.10 34.33
C GLU A 213 -0.12 -7.60 34.46
N ILE A 214 -0.46 -7.13 35.66
CA ILE A 214 -0.74 -5.71 35.92
C ILE A 214 0.57 -4.93 36.00
N LEU A 215 0.64 -3.82 35.27
CA LEU A 215 1.72 -2.85 35.29
C LEU A 215 1.32 -1.61 36.11
N PRO A 216 2.27 -0.71 36.47
CA PRO A 216 1.96 0.50 37.21
C PRO A 216 0.85 1.33 36.55
N SER A 217 -0.15 1.73 37.34
CA SER A 217 -1.24 2.60 36.89
C SER A 217 -0.81 4.08 36.85
N LEU A 218 -1.60 4.89 36.16
CA LEU A 218 -1.36 6.31 35.96
C LEU A 218 -2.58 7.12 36.36
N PHE A 219 -2.38 8.21 37.11
CA PHE A 219 -3.41 9.22 37.38
C PHE A 219 -3.08 10.48 36.57
N MET A 220 -4.05 11.02 35.84
CA MET A 220 -3.84 12.24 35.06
C MET A 220 -3.48 13.41 35.97
N ARG A 221 -2.62 14.31 35.49
CA ARG A 221 -2.14 15.44 36.32
C ARG A 221 -3.28 16.43 36.57
N CYS A 222 -4.18 16.61 35.60
CA CYS A 222 -5.33 17.49 35.72
C CYS A 222 -6.21 17.25 36.96
N THR A 223 -6.21 16.05 37.54
CA THR A 223 -7.00 15.74 38.74
C THR A 223 -6.25 15.97 40.04
N THR A 224 -4.93 16.14 39.97
CA THR A 224 -4.08 16.51 41.11
C THR A 224 -3.89 18.02 41.27
N ASP A 225 -4.11 18.79 40.20
CA ASP A 225 -4.12 20.25 40.24
C ASP A 225 -5.49 20.77 40.71
N LEU A 226 -5.53 21.38 41.89
CA LEU A 226 -6.77 21.93 42.48
C LEU A 226 -7.49 22.94 41.57
N SER A 227 -6.77 23.64 40.69
CA SER A 227 -7.37 24.62 39.77
C SER A 227 -8.06 23.99 38.56
N ARG A 228 -7.71 22.74 38.23
CA ARG A 228 -8.19 21.99 37.07
C ARG A 228 -9.02 20.77 37.44
N LYS A 229 -9.07 20.43 38.73
CA LYS A 229 -9.89 19.37 39.27
C LYS A 229 -11.34 19.54 38.80
N ASP A 230 -11.93 18.46 38.30
CA ASP A 230 -13.30 18.39 37.75
C ASP A 230 -13.54 19.17 36.43
N LYS A 231 -12.58 19.96 35.94
CA LYS A 231 -12.72 20.72 34.69
C LYS A 231 -12.82 19.82 33.45
N PHE A 232 -12.09 18.71 33.45
CA PHE A 232 -12.01 17.77 32.33
C PHE A 232 -12.46 16.39 32.78
N PRO A 233 -13.78 16.12 32.90
CA PRO A 233 -14.29 14.93 33.58
C PRO A 233 -14.07 13.63 32.80
N ALA A 234 -13.89 13.68 31.47
CA ALA A 234 -13.88 12.48 30.64
C ALA A 234 -12.54 12.29 29.90
N ILE A 235 -11.97 11.09 29.98
CA ILE A 235 -10.89 10.65 29.09
C ILE A 235 -11.53 10.31 27.74
N THR A 236 -11.15 11.05 26.70
CA THR A 236 -11.71 10.91 25.35
C THR A 236 -10.78 10.19 24.39
N HIS A 237 -9.46 10.30 24.62
CA HIS A 237 -8.47 9.59 23.82
C HIS A 237 -7.36 9.08 24.72
N LEU A 238 -7.01 7.81 24.53
CA LEU A 238 -5.89 7.13 25.16
C LEU A 238 -5.16 6.41 24.04
N LYS A 239 -3.91 6.80 23.77
CA LYS A 239 -3.14 6.21 22.67
C LYS A 239 -1.66 6.07 23.02
N PHE A 240 -1.02 4.97 22.60
CA PHE A 240 0.44 4.89 22.64
C PHE A 240 1.03 5.80 21.59
N LEU A 241 2.10 6.54 21.93
CA LEU A 241 2.73 7.44 20.96
C LEU A 241 3.30 6.71 19.75
N ALA A 242 3.67 5.44 19.89
CA ALA A 242 4.05 4.55 18.79
C ALA A 242 3.51 3.15 19.06
N ARG A 243 3.14 2.43 18.01
CA ARG A 243 2.69 1.03 18.13
C ARG A 243 3.75 0.09 18.72
N ASP A 244 5.03 0.44 18.56
CA ASP A 244 6.20 -0.29 19.04
C ASP A 244 6.80 0.28 20.34
N MET A 245 6.28 1.41 20.84
CA MET A 245 6.70 2.04 22.09
C MET A 245 5.61 1.92 23.15
N SER A 246 5.73 0.91 23.99
CA SER A 246 4.83 0.69 25.13
C SER A 246 5.15 1.54 26.36
N GLU A 247 6.23 2.32 26.31
CA GLU A 247 6.71 3.15 27.41
C GLU A 247 6.16 4.57 27.36
N GLN A 248 5.43 4.97 26.31
CA GLN A 248 4.96 6.35 26.14
C GLN A 248 3.52 6.41 25.68
N VAL A 249 2.72 7.20 26.37
CA VAL A 249 1.26 7.29 26.17
C VAL A 249 0.80 8.75 26.10
N LEU A 250 -0.18 8.99 25.26
CA LEU A 250 -0.90 10.25 25.11
C LEU A 250 -2.32 10.09 25.69
N LEU A 251 -2.69 11.01 26.56
CA LEU A 251 -3.99 11.10 27.19
C LEU A 251 -4.65 12.41 26.81
N CYS A 252 -5.91 12.36 26.37
CA CYS A 252 -6.73 13.54 26.14
C CYS A 252 -7.97 13.50 27.04
N ALA A 253 -8.03 14.40 28.01
CA ALA A 253 -9.21 14.62 28.82
C ALA A 253 -10.01 15.81 28.28
N SER A 254 -11.33 15.71 28.28
CA SER A 254 -12.21 16.71 27.69
C SER A 254 -13.42 17.02 28.56
N SER A 255 -13.81 18.29 28.55
CA SER A 255 -15.13 18.82 28.93
C SER A 255 -15.97 19.01 27.67
N PRO A 256 -17.26 19.37 27.72
CA PRO A 256 -18.04 19.67 26.51
C PRO A 256 -17.44 20.75 25.60
N THR A 257 -16.62 21.67 26.13
CA THR A 257 -16.12 22.85 25.40
C THR A 257 -14.60 22.91 25.27
N SER A 258 -13.86 22.21 26.11
CA SER A 258 -12.41 22.32 26.19
C SER A 258 -11.74 20.96 26.37
N SER A 259 -10.47 20.87 26.02
CA SER A 259 -9.66 19.67 26.22
C SER A 259 -8.30 19.98 26.82
N LEU A 260 -7.67 18.96 27.36
CA LEU A 260 -6.29 18.95 27.81
C LEU A 260 -5.62 17.69 27.27
N VAL A 261 -4.39 17.82 26.79
CA VAL A 261 -3.59 16.69 26.33
C VAL A 261 -2.34 16.57 27.21
N GLU A 262 -2.08 15.37 27.72
CA GLU A 262 -0.92 15.03 28.53
C GLU A 262 -0.13 13.89 27.88
N CYS A 263 1.19 14.02 27.85
CA CYS A 263 2.11 13.00 27.38
C CYS A 263 2.89 12.43 28.56
N TRP A 264 2.93 11.11 28.68
CA TRP A 264 3.51 10.39 29.81
C TRP A 264 4.50 9.34 29.35
N SER A 265 5.51 9.08 30.17
CA SER A 265 6.54 8.07 29.95
C SER A 265 6.75 7.20 31.18
N LEU A 266 6.81 5.89 30.97
CA LEU A 266 7.17 4.90 31.96
C LEU A 266 8.69 4.89 32.11
N ARG A 267 9.19 5.18 33.31
CA ARG A 267 10.62 5.21 33.61
C ARG A 267 10.96 4.26 34.74
N LYS A 268 12.19 3.74 34.71
CA LYS A 268 12.78 2.96 35.80
C LYS A 268 13.50 3.91 36.74
N GLU A 269 13.01 4.05 37.97
CA GLU A 269 13.53 4.97 38.97
C GLU A 269 13.98 4.23 40.23
N GLY A 270 15.00 4.75 40.92
CA GLY A 270 15.43 4.22 42.22
C GLY A 270 14.35 4.46 43.27
N LEU A 271 13.93 3.40 43.95
CA LEU A 271 13.02 3.48 45.08
C LEU A 271 13.84 3.97 46.29
N PRO A 272 13.54 5.14 46.87
CA PRO A 272 14.20 5.58 48.08
C PRO A 272 13.77 4.67 49.23
N VAL A 273 14.69 3.83 49.71
CA VAL A 273 14.45 2.93 50.84
C VAL A 273 14.86 3.65 52.13
N ASN A 274 13.98 3.63 53.14
CA ASN A 274 14.30 4.22 54.44
C ASN A 274 15.55 3.58 55.06
N ASN A 275 16.40 4.39 55.69
CA ASN A 275 17.67 3.98 56.32
C ASN A 275 17.53 2.76 57.25
N ILE A 276 16.39 2.60 57.92
CA ILE A 276 16.10 1.46 58.79
C ILE A 276 16.15 0.13 58.01
N PHE A 277 15.59 0.08 56.81
CA PHE A 277 15.58 -1.15 56.00
C PHE A 277 16.92 -1.39 55.28
N GLN A 278 17.72 -0.35 55.07
CA GLN A 278 19.08 -0.49 54.55
C GLN A 278 20.02 -1.16 55.57
N GLN A 279 19.78 -0.95 56.87
CA GLN A 279 20.56 -1.55 57.95
C GLN A 279 20.23 -3.04 58.19
N ILE A 280 19.02 -3.48 57.84
CA ILE A 280 18.52 -4.84 58.10
C ILE A 280 18.96 -5.83 57.00
N SER A 281 19.25 -5.36 55.78
CA SER A 281 19.71 -6.21 54.67
C SER A 281 20.87 -5.57 53.90
N PRO A 282 22.11 -6.07 54.02
CA PRO A 282 23.26 -5.51 53.32
C PRO A 282 23.15 -5.62 51.78
N ALA A 283 22.33 -6.53 51.26
CA ALA A 283 22.05 -6.64 49.82
C ALA A 283 21.28 -5.44 49.23
N VAL A 284 20.58 -4.65 50.07
CA VAL A 284 19.88 -3.41 49.68
C VAL A 284 20.82 -2.19 49.69
N GLY A 285 21.98 -2.30 50.37
CA GLY A 285 22.98 -1.24 50.46
C GLY A 285 23.82 -1.04 49.19
N ASP A 286 24.10 -2.11 48.43
CA ASP A 286 25.02 -2.04 47.27
C ASP A 286 24.37 -1.52 45.98
N LYS A 287 23.06 -1.74 45.77
CA LYS A 287 22.31 -1.22 44.62
C LYS A 287 20.89 -0.84 45.02
N GLN A 288 20.54 0.44 44.83
CA GLN A 288 19.19 0.93 45.10
C GLN A 288 18.15 0.14 44.29
N PRO A 289 17.09 -0.42 44.91
CA PRO A 289 16.05 -1.14 44.19
C PRO A 289 15.35 -0.21 43.21
N MET A 290 15.03 -0.71 42.02
CA MET A 290 14.44 0.11 40.95
C MET A 290 12.98 -0.27 40.72
N ILE A 291 12.10 0.72 40.59
CA ILE A 291 10.68 0.56 40.31
C ILE A 291 10.31 1.23 38.98
N LEU A 292 9.29 0.71 38.30
CA LEU A 292 8.68 1.35 37.13
C LEU A 292 7.64 2.37 37.59
N LYS A 293 7.73 3.60 37.08
CA LYS A 293 6.83 4.69 37.44
C LYS A 293 6.51 5.57 36.23
N TRP A 294 5.24 5.92 36.06
CA TRP A 294 4.82 6.89 35.07
C TRP A 294 5.22 8.31 35.47
N ARG A 295 5.84 9.03 34.54
CA ARG A 295 6.23 10.42 34.67
C ARG A 295 5.66 11.24 33.52
N ILE A 296 5.09 12.39 33.84
CA ILE A 296 4.62 13.32 32.83
C ILE A 296 5.81 13.90 32.07
N LEU A 297 5.76 13.83 30.75
CA LEU A 297 6.75 14.43 29.86
C LEU A 297 6.35 15.87 29.52
N SER A 298 5.08 16.06 29.16
CA SER A 298 4.54 17.37 28.78
C SER A 298 3.03 17.38 28.96
N ALA A 299 2.46 18.58 29.05
CA ALA A 299 1.03 18.82 29.06
C ALA A 299 0.74 20.11 28.30
N THR A 300 -0.40 20.15 27.62
CA THR A 300 -0.86 21.39 27.00
C THR A 300 -1.47 22.32 28.04
N ASN A 301 -1.70 23.57 27.62
CA ASN A 301 -2.68 24.40 28.30
C ASN A 301 -4.10 23.95 27.92
N ASP A 302 -5.09 24.67 28.42
CA ASP A 302 -6.48 24.47 28.01
C ASP A 302 -6.59 24.71 26.50
N LEU A 303 -7.06 23.69 25.80
CA LEU A 303 -7.33 23.73 24.37
C LEU A 303 -8.84 23.83 24.15
N ASP A 304 -9.22 24.24 22.95
CA ASP A 304 -10.57 23.97 22.44
C ASP A 304 -10.85 22.46 22.43
N ARG A 305 -12.13 22.08 22.38
CA ARG A 305 -12.54 20.68 22.43
C ARG A 305 -11.90 19.88 21.28
N VAL A 306 -11.01 18.97 21.62
CA VAL A 306 -10.43 17.99 20.69
C VAL A 306 -11.52 17.02 20.23
N SER A 307 -11.65 16.88 18.91
CA SER A 307 -12.61 15.98 18.26
C SER A 307 -11.96 14.70 17.75
N ALA A 308 -10.69 14.74 17.32
CA ALA A 308 -9.96 13.59 16.83
C ALA A 308 -8.45 13.73 17.03
N VAL A 309 -7.76 12.61 17.18
CA VAL A 309 -6.30 12.52 17.34
C VAL A 309 -5.72 11.54 16.33
N ALA A 310 -4.73 11.97 15.53
CA ALA A 310 -3.99 11.10 14.62
C ALA A 310 -2.50 11.09 14.97
N LEU A 311 -1.96 9.89 15.21
CA LEU A 311 -0.55 9.68 15.56
C LEU A 311 0.28 9.27 14.34
N PRO A 312 1.56 9.66 14.30
CA PRO A 312 2.46 9.24 13.23
C PRO A 312 2.71 7.73 13.29
N LYS A 313 2.76 7.10 12.12
CA LYS A 313 3.06 5.66 11.95
C LYS A 313 4.51 5.40 11.58
N LEU A 314 5.23 6.43 11.15
CA LEU A 314 6.65 6.33 10.80
C LEU A 314 7.46 6.03 12.07
N PRO A 315 8.15 4.89 12.15
CA PRO A 315 8.88 4.49 13.35
C PRO A 315 10.18 5.29 13.44
N ILE A 316 10.13 6.46 14.08
CA ILE A 316 11.31 7.27 14.34
C ILE A 316 11.80 7.08 15.77
N SER A 317 13.12 7.01 15.93
CA SER A 317 13.77 7.10 17.23
C SER A 317 13.64 8.52 17.80
N LEU A 318 13.30 8.63 19.08
CA LEU A 318 13.07 9.90 19.77
C LEU A 318 14.18 10.22 20.79
N THR A 319 15.41 9.83 20.49
CA THR A 319 16.57 10.19 21.33
C THR A 319 16.87 11.69 21.20
N ASN A 320 17.55 12.28 22.19
CA ASN A 320 17.93 13.69 22.15
C ASN A 320 18.80 14.02 20.93
N THR A 321 19.61 13.08 20.48
CA THR A 321 20.48 13.23 19.32
C THR A 321 19.67 13.18 18.02
N ASP A 322 18.73 12.24 17.87
CA ASP A 322 17.80 12.23 16.72
C ASP A 322 16.97 13.52 16.63
N LEU A 323 16.47 14.03 17.77
CA LEU A 323 15.70 15.27 17.84
C LEU A 323 16.53 16.48 17.42
N LYS A 324 17.82 16.53 17.81
CA LYS A 324 18.74 17.58 17.40
C LYS A 324 19.03 17.52 15.90
N VAL A 325 19.28 16.33 15.35
CA VAL A 325 19.50 16.16 13.90
C VAL A 325 18.26 16.58 13.13
N ALA A 326 17.06 16.22 13.61
CA ALA A 326 15.80 16.63 13.00
C ALA A 326 15.61 18.16 13.00
N SER A 327 16.00 18.86 14.08
CA SER A 327 15.95 20.33 14.11
C SER A 327 16.98 20.96 13.17
N ASP A 328 18.21 20.45 13.16
CA ASP A 328 19.31 20.99 12.36
C ASP A 328 19.06 20.78 10.85
N THR A 329 18.42 19.67 10.48
CA THR A 329 18.06 19.33 9.09
C THR A 329 16.66 19.77 8.70
N GLN A 330 15.84 20.25 9.64
CA GLN A 330 14.42 20.56 9.45
C GLN A 330 13.62 19.36 8.87
N PHE A 331 13.94 18.14 9.32
CA PHE A 331 13.26 16.91 8.93
C PHE A 331 12.28 16.49 10.04
N TYR A 332 11.01 16.79 9.86
CA TYR A 332 9.95 16.53 10.85
C TYR A 332 8.98 15.36 10.58
N PRO A 333 9.07 14.55 9.49
CA PRO A 333 8.24 13.35 9.36
C PRO A 333 8.36 12.43 10.58
N GLY A 334 7.22 12.00 11.13
CA GLY A 334 7.14 11.16 12.33
C GLY A 334 7.23 11.91 13.67
N LEU A 335 7.63 13.19 13.68
CA LEU A 335 7.75 14.01 14.90
C LEU A 335 6.48 14.80 15.25
N GLY A 336 5.55 14.95 14.31
CA GLY A 336 4.27 15.62 14.53
C GLY A 336 3.11 14.64 14.72
N LEU A 337 2.22 14.90 15.67
CA LEU A 337 0.88 14.30 15.74
C LEU A 337 -0.18 15.35 15.45
N ALA A 338 -1.33 14.95 14.92
CA ALA A 338 -2.42 15.85 14.56
C ALA A 338 -3.55 15.84 15.59
N LEU A 339 -3.99 17.02 16.00
CA LEU A 339 -5.19 17.25 16.83
C LEU A 339 -6.21 18.02 16.00
N ALA A 340 -7.43 17.50 15.88
CA ALA A 340 -8.56 18.25 15.32
C ALA A 340 -9.43 18.79 16.44
N PHE A 341 -10.04 19.94 16.19
CA PHE A 341 -10.85 20.66 17.17
C PHE A 341 -12.26 20.91 16.64
N HIS A 342 -13.22 21.08 17.56
CA HIS A 342 -14.61 21.37 17.21
C HIS A 342 -14.81 22.73 16.51
N ASP A 343 -13.84 23.63 16.57
CA ASP A 343 -13.84 24.89 15.81
C ASP A 343 -13.46 24.71 14.32
N GLY A 344 -13.10 23.48 13.92
CA GLY A 344 -12.71 23.13 12.56
C GLY A 344 -11.22 23.34 12.27
N SER A 345 -10.41 23.69 13.27
CA SER A 345 -8.95 23.77 13.14
C SER A 345 -8.30 22.39 13.30
N VAL A 346 -7.12 22.24 12.69
CA VAL A 346 -6.25 21.08 12.83
C VAL A 346 -4.85 21.57 13.19
N HIS A 347 -4.33 21.14 14.33
CA HIS A 347 -2.99 21.49 14.80
C HIS A 347 -2.09 20.27 14.68
N ILE A 348 -0.95 20.43 14.01
CA ILE A 348 0.17 19.50 14.13
C ILE A 348 1.01 19.95 15.32
N VAL A 349 1.12 19.10 16.33
CA VAL A 349 1.90 19.36 17.54
C VAL A 349 3.07 18.38 17.64
N HIS A 350 4.18 18.84 18.22
CA HIS A 350 5.36 18.01 18.41
C HIS A 350 5.05 16.84 19.35
N ARG A 351 5.44 15.64 18.96
CA ARG A 351 5.02 14.36 19.55
C ARG A 351 5.35 14.22 21.04
N LEU A 352 6.45 14.82 21.51
CA LEU A 352 6.87 14.77 22.91
C LEU A 352 6.59 16.05 23.69
N SER A 353 6.84 17.22 23.10
CA SER A 353 6.72 18.50 23.82
C SER A 353 5.31 19.09 23.74
N LEU A 354 4.45 18.56 22.86
CA LEU A 354 3.10 19.05 22.56
C LEU A 354 3.06 20.52 22.11
N GLN A 355 4.20 21.08 21.72
CA GLN A 355 4.27 22.42 21.15
C GLN A 355 3.67 22.42 19.75
N THR A 356 2.86 23.43 19.44
CA THR A 356 2.24 23.55 18.12
C THR A 356 3.30 23.86 17.07
N MET A 357 3.37 23.05 16.02
CA MET A 357 4.28 23.20 14.90
C MET A 357 3.59 23.89 13.73
N VAL A 358 2.36 23.47 13.39
CA VAL A 358 1.59 24.00 12.27
C VAL A 358 0.10 24.00 12.63
N VAL A 359 -0.63 25.02 12.17
CA VAL A 359 -2.09 25.10 12.29
C VAL A 359 -2.72 25.20 10.91
N PHE A 360 -3.79 24.44 10.69
CA PHE A 360 -4.63 24.48 9.50
C PHE A 360 -6.07 24.84 9.89
N TYR A 361 -6.72 25.67 9.09
CA TYR A 361 -8.13 26.05 9.27
C TYR A 361 -8.94 25.56 8.07
N SER A 362 -10.01 24.80 8.34
CA SER A 362 -10.88 24.23 7.31
C SER A 362 -11.66 25.28 6.48
N SER A 363 -11.81 26.51 6.98
CA SER A 363 -12.57 27.58 6.30
C SER A 363 -11.72 28.39 5.32
N ALA A 364 -12.19 28.49 4.07
CA ALA A 364 -11.60 29.22 2.94
C ALA A 364 -11.57 30.77 3.05
N THR A 365 -11.49 31.33 4.25
CA THR A 365 -11.23 32.77 4.43
C THR A 365 -9.84 32.93 5.06
N PRO A 366 -8.83 33.39 4.29
CA PRO A 366 -7.51 33.69 4.85
C PRO A 366 -7.68 34.79 5.89
N ARG A 367 -7.13 34.58 7.09
CA ARG A 367 -6.95 35.65 8.08
C ARG A 367 -5.87 36.59 7.55
N SER A 368 -6.10 37.90 7.56
CA SER A 368 -5.00 38.85 7.61
C SER A 368 -4.36 38.75 9.01
N VAL A 369 -3.03 38.88 9.07
CA VAL A 369 -2.23 38.67 10.30
C VAL A 369 -2.47 39.79 11.34
N ASP A 370 -3.18 40.87 10.99
CA ASP A 370 -3.23 42.12 11.77
C ASP A 370 -4.52 42.41 12.57
N GLU A 371 -5.51 41.51 12.66
CA GLU A 371 -6.69 41.79 13.50
C GLU A 371 -6.56 41.28 14.95
N PRO A 372 -6.73 42.17 15.96
CA PRO A 372 -6.73 41.75 17.36
C PRO A 372 -7.99 40.93 17.69
N ALA A 373 -7.79 39.88 18.49
CA ALA A 373 -8.78 38.89 18.88
C ALA A 373 -9.85 39.47 19.84
N ILE A 374 -10.78 40.32 19.36
CA ILE A 374 -11.90 40.79 20.17
C ILE A 374 -13.21 40.72 19.37
N LYS A 375 -14.03 39.72 19.78
CA LYS A 375 -15.48 39.53 19.55
C LYS A 375 -15.91 39.10 18.13
N ARG A 376 -16.04 37.79 17.93
CA ARG A 376 -16.95 37.24 16.91
C ARG A 376 -18.36 37.03 17.46
N PRO A 377 -19.43 37.35 16.70
CA PRO A 377 -20.77 36.84 16.97
C PRO A 377 -20.80 35.33 16.65
N ARG A 378 -21.27 34.52 17.60
CA ARG A 378 -21.48 33.08 17.43
C ARG A 378 -22.53 32.84 16.33
N THR A 379 -22.13 32.31 15.18
CA THR A 379 -23.07 31.61 14.28
C THR A 379 -23.59 30.36 14.98
N THR A 380 -24.92 30.25 15.08
CA THR A 380 -25.66 29.28 15.91
C THR A 380 -25.72 27.85 15.35
N GLY A 381 -24.92 27.50 14.33
CA GLY A 381 -24.82 26.13 13.79
C GLY A 381 -23.60 25.37 14.33
N PRO A 382 -23.66 24.02 14.43
CA PRO A 382 -22.47 23.23 14.77
C PRO A 382 -21.39 23.40 13.70
N ALA A 383 -20.19 23.80 14.11
CA ALA A 383 -19.07 24.01 13.20
C ALA A 383 -18.63 22.70 12.53
N VAL A 384 -18.24 22.78 11.25
CA VAL A 384 -17.68 21.64 10.50
C VAL A 384 -16.31 21.29 11.10
N HIS A 385 -16.16 20.05 11.54
CA HIS A 385 -14.91 19.58 12.14
C HIS A 385 -14.68 18.10 11.84
N PHE A 386 -13.41 17.69 11.89
CA PHE A 386 -13.04 16.29 11.68
C PHE A 386 -13.42 15.43 12.88
N LYS A 387 -14.17 14.36 12.63
CA LYS A 387 -14.52 13.33 13.63
C LYS A 387 -13.54 12.17 13.66
N ALA A 388 -12.88 11.89 12.53
CA ALA A 388 -11.89 10.84 12.42
C ALA A 388 -10.72 11.34 11.56
N MET A 389 -9.50 11.00 11.95
CA MET A 389 -8.29 11.38 11.23
C MET A 389 -7.24 10.28 11.28
N GLN A 390 -6.45 10.15 10.21
CA GLN A 390 -5.31 9.24 10.14
C GLN A 390 -4.16 9.87 9.37
N LEU A 391 -2.94 9.75 9.92
CA LEU A 391 -1.72 10.08 9.20
C LEU A 391 -1.34 8.92 8.26
N SER A 392 -0.74 9.30 7.14
CA SER A 392 -0.10 8.38 6.21
C SER A 392 1.13 7.73 6.84
N TRP A 393 1.63 6.65 6.23
CA TRP A 393 2.74 5.88 6.80
C TRP A 393 4.07 6.62 6.81
N THR A 394 4.28 7.57 5.89
CA THR A 394 5.45 8.47 5.91
C THR A 394 5.18 9.80 6.62
N SER A 395 3.96 10.01 7.13
CA SER A 395 3.51 11.24 7.81
C SER A 395 3.54 12.51 6.94
N LEU A 396 3.52 12.36 5.61
CA LEU A 396 3.49 13.47 4.64
C LEU A 396 2.08 13.81 4.14
N ALA A 397 1.07 13.05 4.57
CA ALA A 397 -0.33 13.33 4.31
C ALA A 397 -1.21 12.97 5.52
N LEU A 398 -2.36 13.64 5.60
CA LEU A 398 -3.39 13.42 6.61
C LEU A 398 -4.74 13.30 5.93
N VAL A 399 -5.48 12.23 6.22
CA VAL A 399 -6.88 12.11 5.84
C VAL A 399 -7.74 12.47 7.04
N GLY A 400 -8.75 13.30 6.81
CA GLY A 400 -9.75 13.66 7.80
C GLY A 400 -11.16 13.48 7.24
N ILE A 401 -12.05 12.93 8.05
CA ILE A 401 -13.47 12.80 7.72
C ILE A 401 -14.27 13.65 8.68
N ASP A 402 -15.05 14.57 8.11
CA ASP A 402 -15.81 15.54 8.89
C ASP A 402 -17.14 14.99 9.40
N ASN A 403 -17.79 15.77 10.25
CA ASN A 403 -19.13 15.52 10.79
C ASN A 403 -20.24 15.55 9.72
N HIS A 404 -19.93 15.75 8.45
CA HIS A 404 -20.83 15.60 7.30
C HIS A 404 -20.50 14.36 6.44
N GLY A 405 -19.47 13.58 6.79
CA GLY A 405 -19.05 12.40 6.02
C GLY A 405 -18.21 12.73 4.79
N LYS A 406 -17.67 13.96 4.70
CA LYS A 406 -16.80 14.42 3.61
C LYS A 406 -15.34 14.11 3.94
N LEU A 407 -14.63 13.54 2.96
CA LEU A 407 -13.24 13.11 3.10
C LEU A 407 -12.29 14.18 2.57
N SER A 408 -11.49 14.77 3.46
CA SER A 408 -10.48 15.77 3.11
C SER A 408 -9.08 15.16 3.17
N MET A 409 -8.28 15.37 2.12
CA MET A 409 -6.88 14.97 2.05
C MET A 409 -5.99 16.20 2.20
N LEU A 410 -5.12 16.20 3.20
CA LEU A 410 -4.24 17.33 3.55
C LEU A 410 -2.77 16.93 3.34
N ARG A 411 -1.99 17.79 2.68
CA ARG A 411 -0.54 17.64 2.48
C ARG A 411 0.21 18.21 3.68
N ILE A 412 1.15 17.44 4.20
CA ILE A 412 2.04 17.86 5.29
C ILE A 412 3.45 17.94 4.74
N SER A 413 4.02 19.15 4.70
CA SER A 413 5.41 19.34 4.25
C SER A 413 6.38 18.59 5.19
N PRO A 414 7.41 17.90 4.66
CA PRO A 414 8.46 17.32 5.50
C PRO A 414 9.13 18.35 6.42
N SER A 415 9.23 19.61 5.97
CA SER A 415 9.82 20.71 6.74
C SER A 415 8.83 21.44 7.65
N MET A 416 7.57 21.02 7.69
CA MET A 416 6.52 21.69 8.47
C MET A 416 6.38 23.19 8.15
N GLY A 417 6.67 23.59 6.91
CA GLY A 417 6.51 24.97 6.43
C GLY A 417 7.79 25.80 6.40
N HIS A 418 8.91 25.29 6.92
CA HIS A 418 10.22 25.94 6.77
C HIS A 418 10.65 25.94 5.30
N ALA A 419 11.20 27.07 4.84
CA ALA A 419 11.78 27.20 3.52
C ALA A 419 13.06 26.35 3.45
N LEU A 420 13.11 25.41 2.50
CA LEU A 420 14.25 24.52 2.30
C LEU A 420 14.99 24.84 1.01
N GLU A 421 16.30 24.69 1.04
CA GLU A 421 17.07 24.55 -0.20
C GLU A 421 16.65 23.29 -0.96
N VAL A 422 16.68 23.37 -2.29
CA VAL A 422 16.29 22.25 -3.17
C VAL A 422 17.14 21.00 -2.91
N SER A 423 18.42 21.18 -2.61
CA SER A 423 19.37 20.11 -2.27
C SER A 423 18.91 19.31 -1.05
N LEU A 424 18.49 20.00 0.01
CA LEU A 424 18.03 19.41 1.25
C LEU A 424 16.63 18.79 1.11
N ALA A 425 15.73 19.45 0.38
CA ALA A 425 14.43 18.89 0.04
C ALA A 425 14.56 17.57 -0.75
N LEU A 426 15.47 17.51 -1.73
CA LEU A 426 15.79 16.29 -2.48
C LEU A 426 16.26 15.17 -1.55
N ARG A 427 17.15 15.49 -0.59
CA ARG A 427 17.66 14.52 0.39
C ARG A 427 16.55 13.96 1.28
N HIS A 428 15.64 14.81 1.76
CA HIS A 428 14.50 14.37 2.57
C HIS A 428 13.59 13.39 1.82
N LEU A 429 13.25 13.71 0.56
CA LEU A 429 12.41 12.84 -0.26
C LEU A 429 13.15 11.54 -0.61
N LEU A 430 14.42 11.60 -0.97
CA LEU A 430 15.23 10.42 -1.29
C LEU A 430 15.29 9.45 -0.10
N PHE A 431 15.51 9.95 1.11
CA PHE A 431 15.56 9.12 2.32
C PHE A 431 14.24 8.38 2.59
N LEU A 432 13.10 9.04 2.40
CA LEU A 432 11.79 8.42 2.55
C LEU A 432 11.49 7.42 1.42
N LEU A 433 11.93 7.72 0.18
CA LEU A 433 11.81 6.81 -0.95
C LEU A 433 12.63 5.52 -0.72
N GLU A 434 13.86 5.64 -0.21
CA GLU A 434 14.70 4.50 0.19
C GLU A 434 14.01 3.66 1.28
N TYR A 435 13.46 4.32 2.30
CA TYR A 435 12.71 3.63 3.35
C TYR A 435 11.53 2.84 2.78
N CYS A 436 10.72 3.45 1.91
CA CYS A 436 9.62 2.77 1.21
C CYS A 436 10.11 1.62 0.32
N MET A 437 11.23 1.80 -0.38
CA MET A 437 11.83 0.76 -1.24
C MET A 437 12.21 -0.49 -0.43
N VAL A 438 12.81 -0.31 0.75
CA VAL A 438 13.22 -1.42 1.63
C VAL A 438 12.02 -2.07 2.33
N THR A 439 11.14 -1.27 2.93
CA THR A 439 9.97 -1.76 3.68
C THR A 439 8.88 -2.35 2.78
N GLY A 440 8.81 -1.90 1.53
CA GLY A 440 7.70 -2.22 0.61
C GLY A 440 6.44 -1.41 0.90
N TYR A 441 6.53 -0.35 1.70
CA TYR A 441 5.42 0.60 1.87
C TYR A 441 5.23 1.42 0.59
N ASP A 442 3.98 1.76 0.33
CA ASP A 442 3.61 2.58 -0.81
C ASP A 442 4.03 4.04 -0.60
N TRP A 443 4.63 4.64 -1.64
CA TRP A 443 5.27 5.97 -1.61
C TRP A 443 4.38 7.12 -2.13
N TRP A 444 3.08 6.89 -2.33
CA TRP A 444 2.17 7.87 -2.93
C TRP A 444 2.17 9.24 -2.24
N ASP A 445 2.20 9.27 -0.92
CA ASP A 445 2.21 10.50 -0.13
C ASP A 445 3.50 11.31 -0.29
N ILE A 446 4.64 10.65 -0.54
CA ILE A 446 5.90 11.31 -0.91
C ILE A 446 5.77 12.03 -2.25
N LEU A 447 5.09 11.42 -3.22
CA LEU A 447 4.93 11.99 -4.56
C LEU A 447 4.17 13.33 -4.56
N LEU A 448 3.33 13.59 -3.55
CA LEU A 448 2.63 14.88 -3.36
C LEU A 448 3.58 16.07 -3.20
N HIS A 449 4.84 15.82 -2.83
CA HIS A 449 5.86 16.84 -2.57
C HIS A 449 6.93 16.92 -3.66
N VAL A 450 6.93 15.99 -4.62
CA VAL A 450 7.90 15.97 -5.73
C VAL A 450 7.48 16.97 -6.80
N GLN A 451 8.34 17.96 -7.05
CA GLN A 451 8.15 18.94 -8.14
C GLN A 451 8.74 18.42 -9.46
N PRO A 452 8.23 18.84 -10.64
CA PRO A 452 8.73 18.39 -11.95
C PRO A 452 10.26 18.52 -12.12
N GLY A 453 10.84 19.63 -11.64
CA GLY A 453 12.28 19.88 -11.70
C GLY A 453 13.14 18.96 -10.81
N MET A 454 12.55 18.27 -9.83
CA MET A 454 13.25 17.35 -8.93
C MET A 454 13.30 15.91 -9.48
N VAL A 455 12.42 15.58 -10.44
CA VAL A 455 12.18 14.20 -10.89
C VAL A 455 13.45 13.54 -11.41
N GLN A 456 14.18 14.20 -12.30
CA GLN A 456 15.39 13.63 -12.90
C GLN A 456 16.46 13.33 -11.83
N SER A 457 16.73 14.29 -10.94
CA SER A 457 17.72 14.12 -9.86
C SER A 457 17.33 13.02 -8.88
N LEU A 458 16.04 12.87 -8.55
CA LEU A 458 15.58 11.78 -7.68
C LEU A 458 15.75 10.41 -8.35
N VAL A 459 15.41 10.30 -9.64
CA VAL A 459 15.55 9.05 -10.40
C VAL A 459 17.01 8.62 -10.51
N GLU A 460 17.92 9.56 -10.76
CA GLU A 460 19.37 9.31 -10.86
C GLU A 460 19.97 8.92 -9.51
N LYS A 461 19.74 9.70 -8.45
CA LYS A 461 20.27 9.41 -7.10
C LYS A 461 19.72 8.12 -6.51
N LEU A 462 18.42 7.86 -6.69
CA LEU A 462 17.82 6.59 -6.26
C LEU A 462 18.45 5.40 -7.01
N HIS A 463 18.84 5.59 -8.28
CA HIS A 463 19.54 4.55 -9.02
C HIS A 463 20.94 4.28 -8.49
N GLU A 464 21.71 5.35 -8.24
CA GLU A 464 23.06 5.28 -7.67
C GLU A 464 23.06 4.57 -6.31
N GLU A 465 22.10 4.90 -5.44
CA GLU A 465 21.99 4.26 -4.13
C GLU A 465 21.62 2.78 -4.23
N TYR A 466 20.83 2.41 -5.24
CA TYR A 466 20.53 1.01 -5.56
C TYR A 466 21.73 0.25 -6.12
N THR A 467 22.49 0.83 -7.06
CA THR A 467 23.66 0.17 -7.66
C THR A 467 24.80 0.00 -6.67
N ARG A 468 24.85 0.84 -5.63
CA ARG A 468 25.79 0.69 -4.50
C ARG A 468 25.50 -0.51 -3.59
N GLN A 469 24.31 -1.10 -3.67
CA GLN A 469 23.93 -2.25 -2.84
C GLN A 469 24.57 -3.55 -3.32
N SER A 470 24.59 -4.58 -2.46
CA SER A 470 25.02 -5.92 -2.86
C SER A 470 24.11 -6.52 -3.94
N ALA A 471 24.66 -7.39 -4.79
CA ALA A 471 23.92 -8.03 -5.88
C ALA A 471 22.64 -8.76 -5.40
N ALA A 472 22.70 -9.41 -4.23
CA ALA A 472 21.55 -10.09 -3.63
C ALA A 472 20.42 -9.11 -3.28
N LEU A 473 20.74 -7.93 -2.75
CA LEU A 473 19.74 -6.93 -2.40
C LEU A 473 19.18 -6.24 -3.66
N GLN A 474 20.03 -5.95 -4.64
CA GLN A 474 19.60 -5.44 -5.94
C GLN A 474 18.55 -6.35 -6.57
N GLN A 475 18.79 -7.67 -6.57
CA GLN A 475 17.83 -8.65 -7.09
C GLN A 475 16.45 -8.55 -6.41
N VAL A 476 16.41 -8.40 -5.08
CA VAL A 476 15.17 -8.28 -4.31
C VAL A 476 14.44 -6.95 -4.56
N LEU A 477 15.19 -5.85 -4.73
CA LEU A 477 14.63 -4.50 -4.90
C LEU A 477 14.36 -4.12 -6.36
N SER A 478 14.84 -4.91 -7.32
CA SER A 478 14.82 -4.63 -8.76
C SER A 478 13.46 -4.18 -9.30
N THR A 479 12.37 -4.86 -8.95
CA THR A 479 11.02 -4.47 -9.39
C THR A 479 10.52 -3.21 -8.69
N ARG A 480 10.86 -3.01 -7.42
CA ARG A 480 10.47 -1.83 -6.63
C ARG A 480 11.10 -0.55 -7.16
N ILE A 481 12.40 -0.58 -7.46
CA ILE A 481 13.07 0.60 -8.01
C ILE A 481 12.49 1.00 -9.37
N LEU A 482 12.21 0.05 -10.26
CA LEU A 482 11.62 0.34 -11.57
C LEU A 482 10.23 0.99 -11.43
N ALA A 483 9.38 0.47 -10.55
CA ALA A 483 8.06 1.04 -10.29
C ALA A 483 8.12 2.43 -9.65
N MET A 484 9.09 2.66 -8.75
CA MET A 484 9.30 3.95 -8.14
C MET A 484 9.80 4.98 -9.17
N LYS A 485 10.75 4.61 -10.02
CA LYS A 485 11.21 5.44 -11.15
C LYS A 485 10.08 5.76 -12.13
N ALA A 486 9.25 4.77 -12.48
CA ALA A 486 8.07 5.01 -13.30
C ALA A 486 7.11 6.03 -12.66
N SER A 487 6.88 5.91 -11.35
CA SER A 487 6.01 6.83 -10.60
C SER A 487 6.55 8.25 -10.55
N LEU A 488 7.86 8.41 -10.36
CA LEU A 488 8.53 9.71 -10.39
C LEU A 488 8.49 10.33 -11.79
N CYS A 489 8.80 9.55 -12.84
CA CYS A 489 8.84 10.05 -14.22
C CYS A 489 7.47 10.52 -14.74
N ARG A 490 6.36 10.02 -14.18
CA ARG A 490 5.00 10.53 -14.47
C ARG A 490 4.77 11.97 -14.01
N LEU A 491 5.57 12.46 -13.07
CA LEU A 491 5.41 13.79 -12.47
C LEU A 491 6.10 14.91 -13.25
N SER A 492 6.80 14.59 -14.34
CA SER A 492 7.46 15.59 -15.18
C SER A 492 7.20 15.30 -16.67
N PRO A 493 6.74 16.30 -17.45
CA PRO A 493 6.54 16.15 -18.89
C PRO A 493 7.79 15.71 -19.64
N CYS A 494 8.97 16.14 -19.20
CA CYS A 494 10.25 15.82 -19.84
C CYS A 494 10.65 14.33 -19.72
N THR A 495 10.04 13.61 -18.79
CA THR A 495 10.40 12.21 -18.48
C THR A 495 9.25 11.23 -18.69
N VAL A 496 8.07 11.69 -19.10
CA VAL A 496 6.85 10.88 -19.19
C VAL A 496 7.01 9.69 -20.15
N THR A 497 7.84 9.84 -21.19
CA THR A 497 8.14 8.80 -22.18
C THR A 497 8.92 7.62 -21.56
N ARG A 498 9.75 7.89 -20.53
CA ARG A 498 10.49 6.85 -19.78
C ARG A 498 9.56 5.96 -18.94
N VAL A 499 8.33 6.39 -18.67
CA VAL A 499 7.34 5.60 -17.90
C VAL A 499 6.99 4.32 -18.66
N CYS A 500 6.76 4.43 -19.97
CA CYS A 500 6.52 3.30 -20.85
C CYS A 500 7.68 2.30 -20.78
N ASP A 501 8.91 2.80 -20.79
CA ASP A 501 10.10 1.95 -20.73
C ASP A 501 10.17 1.18 -19.41
N TYR A 502 10.00 1.85 -18.27
CA TYR A 502 10.05 1.18 -16.96
C TYR A 502 8.93 0.14 -16.78
N HIS A 503 7.70 0.46 -17.22
CA HIS A 503 6.62 -0.52 -17.20
C HIS A 503 6.89 -1.71 -18.12
N THR A 504 7.50 -1.47 -19.29
CA THR A 504 7.89 -2.53 -20.21
C THR A 504 9.02 -3.39 -19.63
N LYS A 505 9.96 -2.81 -18.86
CA LYS A 505 11.00 -3.57 -18.16
C LYS A 505 10.39 -4.46 -17.08
N LEU A 506 9.42 -3.97 -16.32
CA LEU A 506 8.67 -4.77 -15.35
C LEU A 506 7.94 -5.94 -16.03
N PHE A 507 7.35 -5.69 -17.21
CA PHE A 507 6.70 -6.72 -18.01
C PHE A 507 7.70 -7.77 -18.51
N LEU A 508 8.82 -7.35 -19.09
CA LEU A 508 9.89 -8.23 -19.54
C LEU A 508 10.44 -9.10 -18.39
N MET A 509 10.68 -8.52 -17.21
CA MET A 509 11.11 -9.26 -16.02
C MET A 509 10.09 -10.31 -15.58
N ALA A 510 8.79 -9.98 -15.64
CA ALA A 510 7.74 -10.93 -15.31
C ALA A 510 7.66 -12.08 -16.34
N VAL A 511 7.77 -11.76 -17.64
CA VAL A 511 7.80 -12.77 -18.71
C VAL A 511 9.01 -13.67 -18.54
N SER A 512 10.20 -13.11 -18.34
CA SER A 512 11.43 -13.86 -18.15
C SER A 512 11.37 -14.79 -16.95
N SER A 513 10.93 -14.29 -15.79
CA SER A 513 10.72 -15.12 -14.60
C SER A 513 9.76 -16.28 -14.88
N THR A 514 8.65 -16.01 -15.58
CA THR A 514 7.64 -17.01 -15.93
C THR A 514 8.21 -18.09 -16.83
N LEU A 515 8.81 -17.72 -17.96
CA LEU A 515 9.35 -18.68 -18.92
C LEU A 515 10.52 -19.49 -18.33
N LYS A 516 11.45 -18.85 -17.59
CA LYS A 516 12.58 -19.56 -16.95
C LYS A 516 12.13 -20.54 -15.87
N SER A 517 11.03 -20.27 -15.17
CA SER A 517 10.54 -21.18 -14.13
C SER A 517 9.87 -22.45 -14.65
N LEU A 518 9.55 -22.49 -15.95
CA LEU A 518 9.03 -23.69 -16.61
C LEU A 518 10.17 -24.65 -16.98
N LEU A 519 11.41 -24.22 -16.87
CA LEU A 519 12.58 -25.07 -17.13
C LEU A 519 12.77 -26.04 -15.96
N CYS A 520 12.82 -27.33 -16.27
CA CYS A 520 12.85 -28.40 -15.28
C CYS A 520 14.24 -29.03 -15.18
N PRO A 521 14.83 -29.21 -13.99
CA PRO A 521 16.06 -29.96 -13.85
C PRO A 521 15.82 -31.45 -14.15
N HIS A 522 16.71 -32.07 -14.92
CA HIS A 522 16.61 -33.49 -15.30
C HIS A 522 16.78 -34.45 -14.10
N PHE A 523 17.42 -34.00 -13.01
CA PHE A 523 17.52 -34.72 -11.74
C PHE A 523 17.14 -33.80 -10.57
N LEU A 524 16.27 -34.26 -9.67
CA LEU A 524 15.78 -33.49 -8.51
C LEU A 524 16.84 -33.21 -7.42
N ASN A 525 18.04 -33.82 -7.50
CA ASN A 525 19.05 -33.85 -6.43
C ASN A 525 20.41 -33.21 -6.78
N THR A 526 20.56 -32.44 -7.87
CA THR A 526 21.82 -31.71 -8.13
C THR A 526 21.82 -30.34 -7.44
N PRO A 527 22.79 -30.02 -6.55
CA PRO A 527 22.69 -28.84 -5.69
C PRO A 527 22.98 -27.50 -6.36
N ASP A 528 23.65 -27.44 -7.51
CA ASP A 528 24.50 -26.26 -7.70
C ASP A 528 23.90 -25.08 -8.49
N LYS A 529 23.00 -25.26 -9.48
CA LYS A 529 22.35 -24.13 -10.20
C LYS A 529 21.03 -24.53 -10.88
N SER A 530 20.05 -23.62 -10.95
CA SER A 530 18.81 -23.87 -11.70
C SER A 530 19.06 -23.86 -13.23
N PRO A 531 18.22 -24.52 -14.06
CA PRO A 531 18.32 -24.43 -15.52
C PRO A 531 18.30 -22.98 -16.03
N GLY A 532 17.50 -22.11 -15.40
CA GLY A 532 17.44 -20.69 -15.72
C GLY A 532 18.74 -19.95 -15.42
N ASP A 533 19.44 -20.29 -14.33
CA ASP A 533 20.74 -19.70 -14.00
C ASP A 533 21.81 -20.18 -14.98
N ARG A 534 21.79 -21.45 -15.38
CA ARG A 534 22.68 -21.99 -16.42
C ARG A 534 22.48 -21.30 -17.77
N LEU A 535 21.24 -21.11 -18.18
CA LEU A 535 20.90 -20.36 -19.40
C LEU A 535 21.48 -18.95 -19.36
N THR A 536 21.29 -18.25 -18.24
CA THR A 536 21.80 -16.89 -18.00
C THR A 536 23.32 -16.86 -18.12
N GLU A 537 24.01 -17.81 -17.47
CA GLU A 537 25.47 -17.93 -17.51
C GLU A 537 26.00 -18.21 -18.93
N ILE A 538 25.35 -19.11 -19.67
CA ILE A 538 25.75 -19.47 -21.04
C ILE A 538 25.51 -18.30 -22.00
N CYS A 539 24.35 -17.65 -21.95
CA CYS A 539 24.03 -16.51 -22.81
C CYS A 539 24.92 -15.30 -22.53
N ALA A 540 25.35 -15.10 -21.27
CA ALA A 540 26.31 -14.06 -20.92
C ALA A 540 27.74 -14.36 -21.42
N LYS A 541 28.16 -15.63 -21.42
CA LYS A 541 29.51 -16.04 -21.84
C LYS A 541 29.68 -16.16 -23.35
N ILE A 542 28.70 -16.73 -24.04
CA ILE A 542 28.80 -17.04 -25.47
C ILE A 542 28.35 -15.82 -26.28
N THR A 543 29.25 -15.25 -27.08
CA THR A 543 29.00 -14.06 -27.92
C THR A 543 28.66 -14.40 -29.37
N ASP A 544 28.47 -15.69 -29.69
CA ASP A 544 28.14 -16.08 -31.06
C ASP A 544 26.78 -15.50 -31.47
N VAL A 545 26.74 -14.98 -32.69
CA VAL A 545 25.56 -14.34 -33.27
C VAL A 545 24.62 -15.37 -33.93
N ASP A 546 25.09 -16.61 -34.06
CA ASP A 546 24.29 -17.76 -34.49
C ASP A 546 23.61 -18.41 -33.28
N ILE A 547 22.27 -18.40 -33.29
CA ILE A 547 21.45 -18.92 -32.19
C ILE A 547 21.64 -20.43 -31.98
N ASP A 548 21.85 -21.18 -33.05
CA ASP A 548 21.92 -22.64 -32.98
C ASP A 548 23.25 -23.06 -32.31
N LYS A 549 24.34 -22.30 -32.52
CA LYS A 549 25.62 -22.51 -31.80
C LYS A 549 25.53 -22.23 -30.31
N VAL A 550 24.75 -21.22 -29.91
CA VAL A 550 24.50 -20.95 -28.48
C VAL A 550 23.76 -22.13 -27.86
N MET A 551 22.76 -22.66 -28.56
CA MET A 551 21.91 -23.76 -28.10
C MET A 551 22.65 -25.09 -27.89
N ILE A 552 23.68 -25.40 -28.68
CA ILE A 552 24.49 -26.62 -28.52
C ILE A 552 25.12 -26.73 -27.11
N ASN A 553 25.30 -25.61 -26.42
CA ASN A 553 25.87 -25.56 -25.07
C ASN A 553 24.82 -25.82 -23.97
N LEU A 554 23.54 -26.00 -24.34
CA LEU A 554 22.42 -26.23 -23.43
C LEU A 554 21.92 -27.67 -23.50
N LYS A 555 21.46 -28.19 -22.35
CA LYS A 555 20.83 -29.50 -22.26
C LYS A 555 19.36 -29.40 -22.65
N THR A 556 18.99 -29.85 -23.84
CA THR A 556 17.63 -29.75 -24.39
C THR A 556 16.56 -30.46 -23.54
N GLU A 557 16.96 -31.48 -22.79
CA GLU A 557 16.08 -32.22 -21.86
C GLU A 557 15.48 -31.33 -20.75
N GLU A 558 16.16 -30.23 -20.38
CA GLU A 558 15.69 -29.30 -19.34
C GLU A 558 14.60 -28.33 -19.84
N PHE A 559 14.33 -28.34 -21.15
CA PHE A 559 13.43 -27.41 -21.84
C PHE A 559 12.15 -28.09 -22.35
N VAL A 560 11.93 -29.36 -22.02
CA VAL A 560 10.77 -30.13 -22.51
C VAL A 560 9.48 -29.68 -21.80
N LEU A 561 8.49 -29.25 -22.60
CA LEU A 561 7.17 -28.81 -22.12
C LEU A 561 6.01 -29.45 -22.89
N ASP A 562 4.84 -29.55 -22.25
CA ASP A 562 3.60 -30.03 -22.87
C ASP A 562 3.02 -29.00 -23.87
N MET A 563 2.18 -29.47 -24.80
CA MET A 563 1.68 -28.63 -25.91
C MET A 563 0.70 -27.55 -25.41
N ASN A 564 -0.12 -27.91 -24.43
CA ASN A 564 -1.16 -27.01 -23.91
C ASN A 564 -0.53 -25.83 -23.18
N THR A 565 0.56 -26.05 -22.44
CA THR A 565 1.32 -24.98 -21.78
C THR A 565 1.92 -24.01 -22.80
N LEU A 566 2.59 -24.50 -23.84
CA LEU A 566 3.19 -23.63 -24.87
C LEU A 566 2.13 -22.85 -25.64
N GLN A 567 1.05 -23.50 -26.04
CA GLN A 567 -0.08 -22.83 -26.72
C GLN A 567 -0.72 -21.76 -25.84
N ALA A 568 -0.84 -22.01 -24.53
CA ALA A 568 -1.40 -21.05 -23.58
C ALA A 568 -0.49 -19.83 -23.36
N LEU A 569 0.82 -19.96 -23.58
CA LEU A 569 1.82 -18.89 -23.44
C LEU A 569 2.19 -18.24 -24.77
N GLN A 570 1.62 -18.68 -25.89
CA GLN A 570 1.96 -18.23 -27.25
C GLN A 570 1.99 -16.71 -27.40
N GLN A 571 1.05 -16.00 -26.77
CA GLN A 571 0.98 -14.54 -26.82
C GLN A 571 2.17 -13.86 -26.14
N LEU A 572 2.74 -14.46 -25.09
CA LEU A 572 3.95 -13.96 -24.44
C LEU A 572 5.18 -14.23 -25.32
N LEU A 573 5.24 -15.40 -25.97
CA LEU A 573 6.32 -15.72 -26.91
C LEU A 573 6.29 -14.77 -28.11
N GLN A 574 5.11 -14.55 -28.69
CA GLN A 574 4.89 -13.58 -29.76
C GLN A 574 5.29 -12.17 -29.33
N TRP A 575 4.88 -11.73 -28.12
CA TRP A 575 5.25 -10.42 -27.61
C TRP A 575 6.77 -10.22 -27.52
N VAL A 576 7.53 -11.23 -27.08
CA VAL A 576 9.00 -11.14 -27.03
C VAL A 576 9.57 -10.95 -28.44
N GLY A 577 9.09 -11.71 -29.42
CA GLY A 577 9.52 -11.58 -30.83
C GLY A 577 9.20 -10.21 -31.42
N ASP A 578 7.95 -9.76 -31.26
CA ASP A 578 7.47 -8.45 -31.71
C ASP A 578 8.25 -7.30 -31.08
N PHE A 579 8.55 -7.42 -29.78
CA PHE A 579 9.29 -6.41 -29.04
C PHE A 579 10.74 -6.31 -29.49
N VAL A 580 11.42 -7.43 -29.74
CA VAL A 580 12.78 -7.43 -30.31
C VAL A 580 12.78 -6.80 -31.70
N LEU A 581 11.84 -7.19 -32.57
CA LEU A 581 11.71 -6.61 -33.91
C LEU A 581 11.49 -5.10 -33.86
N TYR A 582 10.58 -4.63 -32.99
CA TYR A 582 10.33 -3.21 -32.81
C TYR A 582 11.56 -2.45 -32.30
N LEU A 583 12.27 -2.99 -31.30
CA LEU A 583 13.45 -2.33 -30.74
C LEU A 583 14.54 -2.16 -31.81
N LEU A 584 14.83 -3.23 -32.56
CA LEU A 584 15.84 -3.20 -33.62
C LEU A 584 15.42 -2.27 -34.77
N ALA A 585 14.16 -2.31 -35.21
CA ALA A 585 13.64 -1.39 -36.22
C ALA A 585 13.61 0.07 -35.76
N SER A 586 13.61 0.31 -34.44
CA SER A 586 13.69 1.65 -33.85
C SER A 586 15.13 2.15 -33.70
N LEU A 587 16.14 1.28 -33.83
CA LEU A 587 17.55 1.62 -33.65
C LEU A 587 18.01 2.76 -34.57
N PRO A 588 17.68 2.81 -35.87
CA PRO A 588 18.08 3.92 -36.75
C PRO A 588 17.53 5.30 -36.36
N ASN A 589 16.44 5.32 -35.59
CA ASN A 589 15.70 6.54 -35.30
C ASN A 589 16.16 7.24 -33.99
N GLN A 590 17.45 7.14 -33.63
CA GLN A 590 17.99 7.65 -32.34
C GLN A 590 17.89 9.17 -32.14
N GLY A 591 17.61 9.97 -33.17
CA GLY A 591 17.62 11.45 -33.10
C GLY A 591 16.59 12.08 -32.13
N SER A 592 15.67 11.29 -31.57
CA SER A 592 14.66 11.75 -30.60
C SER A 592 14.66 10.85 -29.35
N SER A 593 15.22 11.34 -28.24
CA SER A 593 15.24 10.67 -26.92
C SER A 593 13.85 10.48 -26.28
N LEU A 594 12.80 11.03 -26.90
CA LEU A 594 11.42 11.01 -26.42
C LEU A 594 10.59 9.82 -26.96
N ARG A 595 11.22 8.81 -27.58
CA ARG A 595 10.50 7.64 -28.10
C ARG A 595 10.47 6.47 -27.10
N PRO A 596 9.33 5.79 -26.92
CA PRO A 596 9.26 4.55 -26.16
C PRO A 596 10.21 3.47 -26.73
N GLY A 597 10.92 2.78 -25.84
CA GLY A 597 11.93 1.76 -26.16
C GLY A 597 13.36 2.29 -26.18
N HIS A 598 13.58 3.62 -26.19
CA HIS A 598 14.92 4.19 -26.32
C HIS A 598 15.88 3.76 -25.19
N SER A 599 15.40 3.65 -23.94
CA SER A 599 16.27 3.23 -22.83
C SER A 599 16.62 1.73 -22.84
N PHE A 600 15.97 0.91 -23.67
CA PHE A 600 16.33 -0.50 -23.84
C PHE A 600 17.54 -0.68 -24.74
N LEU A 601 17.69 0.18 -25.74
CA LEU A 601 18.76 0.10 -26.74
C LEU A 601 20.15 0.36 -26.15
N ARG A 602 20.20 0.85 -24.90
CA ARG A 602 21.44 1.11 -24.14
C ARG A 602 21.52 0.29 -22.85
N ASP A 603 20.60 -0.62 -22.62
CA ASP A 603 20.52 -1.42 -21.39
C ASP A 603 20.92 -2.87 -21.67
N GLY A 604 22.21 -3.16 -21.48
CA GLY A 604 22.78 -4.50 -21.69
C GLY A 604 22.09 -5.59 -20.86
N THR A 605 21.53 -5.25 -19.69
CA THR A 605 20.80 -6.23 -18.86
C THR A 605 19.48 -6.62 -19.50
N SER A 606 18.71 -5.63 -19.98
CA SER A 606 17.44 -5.89 -20.66
C SER A 606 17.65 -6.60 -22.00
N LEU A 607 18.67 -6.21 -22.78
CA LEU A 607 19.03 -6.84 -24.05
C LEU A 607 19.50 -8.29 -23.85
N GLY A 608 20.30 -8.54 -22.81
CA GLY A 608 20.71 -9.90 -22.43
C GLY A 608 19.53 -10.78 -22.05
N MET A 609 18.56 -10.22 -21.31
CA MET A 609 17.32 -10.92 -20.99
C MET A 609 16.51 -11.28 -22.23
N LEU A 610 16.38 -10.37 -23.20
CA LEU A 610 15.72 -10.66 -24.49
C LEU A 610 16.45 -11.78 -25.25
N ARG A 611 17.79 -11.75 -25.25
CA ARG A 611 18.62 -12.77 -25.91
C ARG A 611 18.38 -14.16 -25.31
N GLU A 612 18.34 -14.27 -23.98
CA GLU A 612 18.01 -15.51 -23.29
C GLU A 612 16.62 -16.04 -23.66
N LEU A 613 15.61 -15.16 -23.72
CA LEU A 613 14.25 -15.57 -24.08
C LEU A 613 14.15 -16.01 -25.54
N MET A 614 14.88 -15.38 -26.47
CA MET A 614 14.94 -15.84 -27.85
C MET A 614 15.51 -17.26 -27.96
N VAL A 615 16.55 -17.59 -27.18
CA VAL A 615 17.11 -18.96 -27.11
C VAL A 615 16.07 -19.95 -26.59
N VAL A 616 15.36 -19.61 -25.51
CA VAL A 616 14.29 -20.46 -24.95
C VAL A 616 13.20 -20.72 -25.99
N ILE A 617 12.73 -19.67 -26.66
CA ILE A 617 11.68 -19.76 -27.68
C ILE A 617 12.15 -20.61 -28.86
N ARG A 618 13.41 -20.47 -29.31
CA ARG A 618 13.99 -21.27 -30.40
C ARG A 618 14.05 -22.76 -30.04
N ILE A 619 14.50 -23.11 -28.82
CA ILE A 619 14.51 -24.50 -28.35
C ILE A 619 13.10 -25.09 -28.36
N TRP A 620 12.11 -24.36 -27.82
CA TRP A 620 10.73 -24.82 -27.86
C TRP A 620 10.18 -24.96 -29.28
N GLY A 621 10.57 -24.06 -30.17
CA GLY A 621 10.20 -24.10 -31.59
C GLY A 621 10.76 -25.31 -32.34
N LEU A 622 11.98 -25.75 -32.02
CA LEU A 622 12.55 -26.99 -32.58
C LEU A 622 11.79 -28.23 -32.10
N LEU A 623 11.31 -28.23 -30.85
CA LEU A 623 10.47 -29.31 -30.34
C LEU A 623 9.06 -29.25 -30.93
N LYS A 624 8.52 -28.03 -31.10
CA LYS A 624 7.14 -27.75 -31.52
C LYS A 624 7.08 -26.45 -32.35
N PRO A 625 7.10 -26.54 -33.69
CA PRO A 625 7.16 -25.37 -34.56
C PRO A 625 5.99 -24.39 -34.39
N SER A 626 4.82 -24.87 -33.98
CA SER A 626 3.62 -24.04 -33.75
C SER A 626 3.75 -23.02 -32.62
N CYS A 627 4.79 -23.12 -31.78
CA CYS A 627 5.00 -22.17 -30.69
C CYS A 627 5.91 -20.98 -31.05
N LEU A 628 6.48 -20.97 -32.24
CA LEU A 628 7.34 -19.87 -32.69
C LEU A 628 6.53 -18.59 -32.90
N PRO A 629 7.11 -17.40 -32.64
CA PRO A 629 6.55 -16.13 -33.08
C PRO A 629 6.39 -16.13 -34.60
N VAL A 630 5.24 -15.65 -35.05
CA VAL A 630 4.92 -15.53 -36.47
C VAL A 630 5.31 -14.12 -36.92
N TYR A 631 6.12 -14.04 -37.97
CA TYR A 631 6.52 -12.79 -38.60
C TYR A 631 5.93 -12.70 -40.00
N THR A 632 5.49 -11.52 -40.41
CA THR A 632 5.11 -11.27 -41.81
C THR A 632 6.36 -10.83 -42.56
N ALA A 633 7.02 -11.79 -43.21
CA ALA A 633 8.23 -11.54 -43.98
C ALA A 633 7.91 -11.32 -45.47
N THR A 634 8.78 -10.59 -46.16
CA THR A 634 8.70 -10.44 -47.63
C THR A 634 9.25 -11.64 -48.39
N SER A 635 9.92 -12.57 -47.69
CA SER A 635 10.46 -13.82 -48.25
C SER A 635 10.08 -15.02 -47.37
N ASP A 636 9.55 -16.08 -47.99
CA ASP A 636 9.12 -17.30 -47.31
C ASP A 636 10.29 -18.18 -46.80
N THR A 637 11.51 -17.95 -47.29
CA THR A 637 12.71 -18.75 -46.93
C THR A 637 13.54 -18.13 -45.80
N GLN A 638 13.14 -16.95 -45.30
CA GLN A 638 13.91 -16.19 -44.33
C GLN A 638 13.68 -16.69 -42.89
N ASP A 639 14.75 -17.17 -42.23
CA ASP A 639 14.71 -17.42 -40.79
C ASP A 639 14.76 -16.09 -40.01
N SER A 640 13.58 -15.52 -39.82
CA SER A 640 13.37 -14.22 -39.15
C SER A 640 13.87 -14.23 -37.71
N MET A 641 13.73 -15.34 -36.99
CA MET A 641 14.18 -15.44 -35.60
C MET A 641 15.71 -15.42 -35.52
N SER A 642 16.38 -16.17 -36.39
CA SER A 642 17.85 -16.18 -36.46
C SER A 642 18.41 -14.81 -36.87
N LEU A 643 17.75 -14.11 -37.81
CA LEU A 643 18.11 -12.73 -38.16
C LEU A 643 18.00 -11.79 -36.96
N LEU A 644 16.86 -11.81 -36.26
CA LEU A 644 16.63 -10.94 -35.10
C LEU A 644 17.59 -11.24 -33.96
N PHE A 645 17.91 -12.52 -33.70
CA PHE A 645 18.88 -12.92 -32.69
C PHE A 645 20.28 -12.42 -33.00
N ARG A 646 20.70 -12.50 -34.27
CA ARG A 646 22.00 -12.02 -34.75
C ARG A 646 22.15 -10.51 -34.50
N LEU A 647 21.15 -9.72 -34.90
CA LEU A 647 21.13 -8.27 -34.70
C LEU A 647 21.05 -7.88 -33.22
N LEU A 648 20.20 -8.55 -32.44
CA LEU A 648 20.09 -8.35 -30.99
C LEU A 648 21.40 -8.66 -30.28
N THR A 649 22.09 -9.74 -30.68
CA THR A 649 23.37 -10.14 -30.09
C THR A 649 24.45 -9.11 -30.39
N LYS A 650 24.53 -8.59 -31.62
CA LYS A 650 25.44 -7.48 -31.97
C LYS A 650 25.19 -6.26 -31.10
N LEU A 651 23.93 -5.84 -30.96
CA LEU A 651 23.55 -4.69 -30.11
C LEU A 651 23.89 -4.93 -28.63
N TRP A 652 23.59 -6.13 -28.11
CA TRP A 652 23.90 -6.49 -26.74
C TRP A 652 25.40 -6.46 -26.44
N ILE A 653 26.26 -6.92 -27.37
CA ILE A 653 27.72 -6.87 -27.21
C ILE A 653 28.20 -5.42 -27.04
N CYS A 654 27.61 -4.46 -27.77
CA CYS A 654 27.92 -3.04 -27.60
C CYS A 654 27.55 -2.53 -26.20
N CYS A 655 26.47 -3.04 -25.61
CA CYS A 655 25.87 -2.50 -24.38
C CYS A 655 26.16 -3.28 -23.09
N ARG A 656 26.84 -4.43 -23.13
CA ARG A 656 27.01 -5.30 -21.95
C ARG A 656 28.10 -4.86 -20.98
N ASP A 657 29.09 -4.10 -21.45
CA ASP A 657 30.24 -3.66 -20.64
C ASP A 657 29.99 -2.22 -20.15
N GLU A 658 30.16 -1.97 -18.84
CA GLU A 658 29.99 -0.67 -18.16
C GLU A 658 31.10 0.36 -18.53
N GLY A 659 31.47 0.44 -19.81
CA GLY A 659 32.32 1.48 -20.38
C GLY A 659 31.49 2.67 -20.90
N PRO A 660 32.13 3.80 -21.26
CA PRO A 660 31.41 4.92 -21.89
C PRO A 660 30.65 4.38 -23.10
N SER A 661 29.32 4.58 -23.10
CA SER A 661 28.38 4.02 -24.07
C SER A 661 28.96 4.00 -25.48
N SER A 662 29.44 2.84 -25.94
CA SER A 662 29.86 2.70 -27.32
C SER A 662 28.61 2.82 -28.18
N GLU A 663 28.58 3.82 -29.05
CA GLU A 663 27.48 3.94 -29.99
C GLU A 663 27.41 2.67 -30.86
N PRO A 664 26.21 2.21 -31.22
CA PRO A 664 26.07 1.03 -32.08
C PRO A 664 26.85 1.27 -33.38
N ASP A 665 27.57 0.25 -33.83
CA ASP A 665 28.32 0.27 -35.09
C ASP A 665 27.43 0.73 -36.26
N GLU A 666 27.94 1.60 -37.14
CA GLU A 666 27.20 2.11 -38.31
C GLU A 666 26.68 0.95 -39.17
N ALA A 667 27.47 -0.12 -39.31
CA ALA A 667 27.04 -1.32 -40.03
C ALA A 667 25.81 -1.99 -39.39
N LEU A 668 25.74 -2.04 -38.05
CA LEU A 668 24.56 -2.57 -37.35
C LEU A 668 23.34 -1.67 -37.56
N VAL A 669 23.53 -0.35 -37.52
CA VAL A 669 22.46 0.62 -37.76
C VAL A 669 21.91 0.47 -39.19
N ASP A 670 22.78 0.37 -40.19
CA ASP A 670 22.40 0.17 -41.59
C ASP A 670 21.63 -1.14 -41.80
N GLU A 671 22.07 -2.23 -41.17
CA GLU A 671 21.32 -3.50 -41.20
C GLU A 671 19.93 -3.36 -40.56
N CYS A 672 19.81 -2.59 -39.47
CA CYS A 672 18.53 -2.33 -38.82
C CYS A 672 17.63 -1.38 -39.63
N CYS A 673 18.19 -0.46 -40.41
CA CYS A 673 17.45 0.40 -41.36
C CYS A 673 16.69 -0.42 -42.40
N LEU A 674 17.21 -1.60 -42.77
CA LEU A 674 16.61 -2.50 -43.75
C LEU A 674 15.57 -3.46 -43.14
N LEU A 675 15.37 -3.49 -41.82
CA LEU A 675 14.40 -4.40 -41.20
C LEU A 675 12.95 -4.14 -41.64
N PRO A 676 12.45 -2.89 -41.70
CA PRO A 676 11.06 -2.64 -42.09
C PRO A 676 10.71 -3.03 -43.54
N SER A 677 11.71 -3.21 -44.41
CA SER A 677 11.50 -3.72 -45.77
C SER A 677 11.55 -5.25 -45.87
N GLN A 678 12.07 -5.92 -44.84
CA GLN A 678 12.14 -7.39 -44.76
C GLN A 678 10.98 -7.98 -43.95
N LEU A 679 10.59 -7.29 -42.87
CA LEU A 679 9.60 -7.73 -41.91
C LEU A 679 8.60 -6.61 -41.62
N LEU A 680 7.31 -6.95 -41.56
CA LEU A 680 6.29 -6.03 -41.08
C LEU A 680 6.55 -5.71 -39.60
N VAL A 681 6.90 -4.46 -39.30
CA VAL A 681 7.12 -4.01 -37.93
C VAL A 681 5.78 -3.84 -37.21
N PRO A 682 5.54 -4.54 -36.09
CA PRO A 682 4.29 -4.43 -35.36
C PRO A 682 4.18 -3.08 -34.66
N SER A 683 2.96 -2.53 -34.61
CA SER A 683 2.65 -1.41 -33.72
C SER A 683 2.53 -1.93 -32.29
N LEU A 684 3.43 -1.54 -31.39
CA LEU A 684 3.31 -1.91 -29.98
C LEU A 684 2.32 -1.02 -29.24
N ASP A 685 1.31 -1.66 -28.67
CA ASP A 685 0.45 -1.07 -27.65
C ASP A 685 1.22 -0.95 -26.34
N TRP A 686 1.85 0.22 -26.15
CA TRP A 686 2.48 0.58 -24.90
C TRP A 686 1.45 0.60 -23.76
N LEU A 687 1.90 0.23 -22.56
CA LEU A 687 1.08 0.34 -21.36
C LEU A 687 0.66 1.81 -21.19
N ALA A 688 -0.65 2.05 -21.07
CA ALA A 688 -1.18 3.40 -20.98
C ALA A 688 -0.59 4.12 -19.77
N VAL A 689 -0.11 5.35 -19.97
CA VAL A 689 0.27 6.21 -18.85
C VAL A 689 -1.02 6.58 -18.12
N SER A 690 -1.22 6.01 -16.92
CA SER A 690 -2.35 6.38 -16.07
C SER A 690 -2.27 7.88 -15.75
N ASP A 691 -3.33 8.62 -16.06
CA ASP A 691 -3.50 10.03 -15.70
C ASP A 691 -4.03 10.11 -14.25
N GLY A 692 -3.18 9.61 -13.34
CA GLY A 692 -3.46 9.47 -11.92
C GLY A 692 -3.54 10.80 -11.19
N LEU A 693 -4.24 10.82 -10.06
CA LEU A 693 -4.56 12.05 -9.34
C LEU A 693 -3.32 12.84 -8.90
N VAL A 694 -2.21 12.17 -8.54
CA VAL A 694 -1.00 12.85 -8.03
C VAL A 694 -0.39 13.84 -9.03
N SER A 695 -0.34 13.53 -10.33
CA SER A 695 0.20 14.47 -11.33
C SER A 695 -0.66 15.73 -11.41
N ARG A 696 -1.98 15.59 -11.25
CA ARG A 696 -2.97 16.68 -11.25
C ARG A 696 -3.01 17.47 -9.95
N LEU A 697 -2.47 16.91 -8.87
CA LEU A 697 -2.34 17.57 -7.57
C LEU A 697 -1.11 18.48 -7.49
N GLN A 698 -0.19 18.44 -8.47
CA GLN A 698 0.97 19.32 -8.50
C GLN A 698 0.65 20.83 -8.50
N PRO A 699 -0.35 21.36 -9.25
CA PRO A 699 -0.88 22.67 -8.91
C PRO A 699 -1.39 22.61 -7.46
N LYS A 700 -0.84 23.44 -6.57
CA LYS A 700 -1.22 23.52 -5.15
C LYS A 700 -2.65 24.05 -4.90
N GLN A 701 -3.56 23.83 -5.85
CA GLN A 701 -4.96 24.16 -5.74
C GLN A 701 -5.74 22.94 -5.28
N PRO A 702 -6.65 23.09 -4.29
CA PRO A 702 -7.45 21.98 -3.80
C PRO A 702 -8.47 21.53 -4.85
N LEU A 703 -8.51 20.24 -5.14
CA LEU A 703 -9.51 19.65 -6.03
C LEU A 703 -10.79 19.27 -5.26
N ARG A 704 -11.94 19.40 -5.92
CA ARG A 704 -13.21 18.83 -5.42
C ARG A 704 -13.60 17.63 -6.28
N LEU A 705 -13.83 16.51 -5.62
CA LEU A 705 -14.11 15.21 -6.21
C LEU A 705 -15.44 14.69 -5.67
N CYS A 706 -16.07 13.77 -6.39
CA CYS A 706 -17.30 13.12 -5.96
C CYS A 706 -17.11 11.61 -5.94
N PHE A 707 -17.58 10.96 -4.87
CA PHE A 707 -17.62 9.50 -4.81
C PHE A 707 -18.51 8.93 -5.91
N GLY A 708 -18.07 7.84 -6.53
CA GLY A 708 -18.74 7.17 -7.64
C GLY A 708 -18.60 7.86 -9.00
N ARG A 709 -17.95 9.04 -9.08
CA ARG A 709 -17.85 9.83 -10.30
C ARG A 709 -16.42 10.23 -10.60
N ALA A 710 -15.86 9.63 -11.65
CA ALA A 710 -14.57 10.04 -12.18
C ALA A 710 -14.58 11.53 -12.59
N PRO A 711 -13.53 12.30 -12.26
CA PRO A 711 -13.52 13.73 -12.50
C PRO A 711 -13.42 14.04 -13.99
N THR A 712 -14.42 14.75 -14.54
CA THR A 712 -14.39 15.30 -15.89
C THR A 712 -13.53 16.55 -15.90
N LEU A 713 -12.22 16.39 -16.07
CA LEU A 713 -11.27 17.51 -16.05
C LEU A 713 -10.77 17.79 -17.47
N PRO A 714 -10.64 19.06 -17.88
CA PRO A 714 -10.08 19.43 -19.17
C PRO A 714 -8.61 18.95 -19.20
N GLY A 715 -8.36 17.92 -20.00
CA GLY A 715 -7.03 17.36 -20.15
C GLY A 715 -6.08 18.41 -20.72
N SER A 716 -4.87 18.50 -20.16
CA SER A 716 -3.70 19.02 -20.86
C SER A 716 -3.38 18.07 -22.02
N ALA A 717 -4.23 18.08 -23.04
CA ALA A 717 -4.13 17.27 -24.24
C ALA A 717 -3.04 17.78 -25.21
N THR A 718 -2.29 18.82 -24.84
CA THR A 718 -1.38 19.52 -25.76
C THR A 718 0.04 18.94 -25.84
N THR A 719 0.39 17.89 -25.08
CA THR A 719 1.74 17.28 -25.20
C THR A 719 1.77 15.76 -25.29
N LEU A 720 0.64 15.06 -25.09
CA LEU A 720 0.54 13.59 -25.14
C LEU A 720 0.00 13.06 -26.47
N GLN A 721 0.16 13.80 -27.57
CA GLN A 721 -0.17 13.28 -28.91
C GLN A 721 0.81 12.20 -29.42
N LEU A 722 1.94 11.98 -28.75
CA LEU A 722 2.96 10.99 -29.14
C LEU A 722 2.74 9.58 -28.56
N ALA A 723 1.71 9.36 -27.73
CA ALA A 723 1.33 8.04 -27.22
C ALA A 723 -0.18 7.82 -27.42
N LEU A 724 -0.54 7.51 -28.67
CA LEU A 724 -1.90 7.28 -29.15
C LEU A 724 -2.74 6.33 -28.28
N ARG A 725 -3.89 6.83 -27.81
CA ARG A 725 -5.19 6.16 -27.98
C ARG A 725 -6.19 7.20 -28.45
N ALA A 726 -6.78 7.01 -29.63
CA ALA A 726 -8.00 7.73 -30.01
C ALA A 726 -9.14 7.31 -29.08
N GLN A 727 -9.99 8.25 -28.65
CA GLN A 727 -11.23 7.92 -27.94
C GLN A 727 -12.04 6.93 -28.81
N GLY A 728 -12.31 5.72 -28.30
CA GLY A 728 -13.20 4.74 -28.95
C GLY A 728 -12.62 3.35 -29.25
N GLN A 729 -11.33 3.08 -29.00
CA GLN A 729 -10.77 1.72 -29.14
C GLN A 729 -11.16 0.81 -27.95
N PRO A 730 -11.48 -0.48 -28.17
CA PRO A 730 -11.81 -1.41 -27.09
C PRO A 730 -10.63 -1.57 -26.11
N LYS A 731 -10.92 -1.64 -24.80
CA LYS A 731 -9.91 -1.91 -23.77
C LYS A 731 -9.29 -3.29 -24.03
N MET A 732 -8.06 -3.34 -24.57
CA MET A 732 -7.34 -4.61 -24.73
C MET A 732 -6.75 -5.08 -23.40
N ASP A 733 -6.88 -6.40 -23.15
CA ASP A 733 -6.16 -7.09 -22.07
C ASP A 733 -4.66 -7.07 -22.39
N HIS A 734 -3.89 -6.28 -21.65
CA HIS A 734 -2.44 -6.14 -21.82
C HIS A 734 -1.68 -7.40 -21.39
N LEU A 735 -2.29 -8.28 -20.59
CA LEU A 735 -1.70 -9.53 -20.14
C LEU A 735 -1.90 -10.68 -21.11
N ARG A 736 -3.07 -10.72 -21.78
CA ARG A 736 -3.47 -11.89 -22.58
C ARG A 736 -3.64 -11.60 -24.08
N ARG A 737 -3.72 -10.32 -24.49
CA ARG A 737 -3.92 -9.87 -25.88
C ARG A 737 -4.82 -10.81 -26.72
N PRO A 738 -6.08 -11.08 -26.28
CA PRO A 738 -6.94 -12.00 -27.00
C PRO A 738 -7.28 -11.48 -28.41
N ALA A 739 -7.47 -12.40 -29.35
CA ALA A 739 -7.93 -12.07 -30.70
C ALA A 739 -9.31 -11.37 -30.65
N PRO A 740 -9.62 -10.47 -31.61
CA PRO A 740 -10.90 -9.78 -31.66
C PRO A 740 -12.05 -10.80 -31.76
N GLY A 741 -13.04 -10.73 -30.85
CA GLY A 741 -14.31 -11.48 -30.99
C GLY A 741 -14.70 -12.44 -29.86
N ALA A 742 -13.90 -12.62 -28.82
CA ALA A 742 -14.33 -13.40 -27.64
C ALA A 742 -15.25 -12.56 -26.71
N PRO A 743 -16.36 -13.11 -26.18
CA PRO A 743 -17.19 -12.41 -25.20
C PRO A 743 -16.36 -12.10 -23.94
N CYS A 744 -16.03 -10.81 -23.75
CA CYS A 744 -15.13 -10.36 -22.69
C CYS A 744 -15.76 -10.48 -21.30
N SER A 745 -15.03 -11.11 -20.38
CA SER A 745 -15.25 -10.94 -18.94
C SER A 745 -14.74 -9.55 -18.50
N ARG A 746 -15.19 -9.11 -17.31
CA ARG A 746 -14.93 -7.74 -16.81
C ARG A 746 -13.43 -7.40 -16.77
N PRO A 747 -12.99 -6.28 -17.40
CA PRO A 747 -11.62 -5.82 -17.30
C PRO A 747 -11.33 -5.20 -15.92
N VAL A 748 -10.06 -5.29 -15.52
CA VAL A 748 -9.50 -4.79 -14.28
C VAL A 748 -8.36 -3.85 -14.63
N LEU A 749 -8.35 -2.65 -14.04
CA LEU A 749 -7.38 -1.59 -14.30
C LEU A 749 -6.49 -1.38 -13.07
N ALA A 750 -5.18 -1.45 -13.24
CA ALA A 750 -4.24 -1.03 -12.21
C ALA A 750 -4.18 0.51 -12.17
N PRO A 751 -4.67 1.16 -11.10
CA PRO A 751 -4.79 2.62 -11.03
C PRO A 751 -3.47 3.35 -11.25
N ARG A 752 -2.35 2.72 -10.85
CA ARG A 752 -1.03 3.36 -10.83
C ARG A 752 -0.19 3.07 -12.05
N CYS A 753 -0.29 1.91 -12.70
CA CYS A 753 0.46 1.65 -13.93
C CYS A 753 -0.41 1.73 -15.19
N GLY A 754 -1.73 1.84 -15.06
CA GLY A 754 -2.67 1.91 -16.19
C GLY A 754 -2.89 0.56 -16.89
N CYS A 755 -2.31 -0.54 -16.39
CA CYS A 755 -2.44 -1.86 -17.01
C CYS A 755 -3.88 -2.37 -16.88
N VAL A 756 -4.46 -2.78 -18.00
CA VAL A 756 -5.77 -3.45 -18.09
C VAL A 756 -5.58 -4.95 -18.29
N THR A 757 -6.29 -5.77 -17.52
CA THR A 757 -6.33 -7.23 -17.66
C THR A 757 -7.71 -7.79 -17.35
N MET A 758 -8.11 -8.92 -17.92
CA MET A 758 -9.37 -9.58 -17.53
C MET A 758 -9.21 -10.32 -16.19
N LEU A 759 -10.23 -10.25 -15.34
CA LEU A 759 -10.21 -10.80 -13.97
C LEU A 759 -10.12 -12.33 -13.92
N ARG A 760 -10.68 -13.02 -14.93
CA ARG A 760 -10.63 -14.49 -15.06
C ARG A 760 -10.22 -14.89 -16.45
N SER A 761 -9.17 -15.71 -16.54
CA SER A 761 -8.75 -16.31 -17.81
C SER A 761 -9.75 -17.36 -18.27
N PRO A 762 -10.13 -17.39 -19.56
CA PRO A 762 -10.84 -18.53 -20.13
C PRO A 762 -9.98 -19.81 -20.12
N ASN A 763 -8.64 -19.67 -20.13
CA ASN A 763 -7.69 -20.78 -20.04
C ASN A 763 -7.27 -21.05 -18.59
N LYS A 764 -7.56 -22.26 -18.10
CA LYS A 764 -7.33 -22.67 -16.69
C LYS A 764 -5.98 -23.36 -16.45
N THR A 765 -5.07 -23.37 -17.41
CA THR A 765 -3.76 -24.05 -17.26
C THR A 765 -2.95 -23.45 -16.10
N THR A 766 -2.20 -24.28 -15.40
CA THR A 766 -1.39 -23.87 -14.25
C THR A 766 -0.37 -22.79 -14.63
N ALA A 767 0.21 -22.87 -15.83
CA ALA A 767 1.17 -21.88 -16.33
C ALA A 767 0.55 -20.47 -16.48
N VAL A 768 -0.68 -20.38 -16.98
CA VAL A 768 -1.40 -19.09 -17.14
C VAL A 768 -1.74 -18.49 -15.76
N LYS A 769 -2.14 -19.32 -14.80
CA LYS A 769 -2.37 -18.87 -13.42
C LYS A 769 -1.08 -18.36 -12.77
N GLN A 770 0.03 -19.07 -12.95
CA GLN A 770 1.33 -18.65 -12.42
C GLN A 770 1.82 -17.35 -13.06
N TRP A 771 1.64 -17.17 -14.37
CA TRP A 771 1.89 -15.91 -15.07
C TRP A 771 1.11 -14.75 -14.43
N GLU A 772 -0.20 -14.90 -14.29
CA GLU A 772 -1.08 -13.87 -13.74
C GLU A 772 -0.71 -13.51 -12.31
N GLN A 773 -0.47 -14.50 -11.45
CA GLN A 773 -0.03 -14.28 -10.08
C GLN A 773 1.30 -13.54 -10.00
N ARG A 774 2.27 -13.87 -10.88
CA ARG A 774 3.57 -13.19 -10.92
C ARG A 774 3.46 -11.77 -11.45
N TRP A 775 2.63 -11.54 -12.45
CA TRP A 775 2.34 -10.18 -12.89
C TRP A 775 1.70 -9.37 -11.78
N ILE A 776 0.67 -9.88 -11.11
CA ILE A 776 0.00 -9.18 -9.99
C ILE A 776 0.99 -8.93 -8.85
N LYS A 777 1.90 -9.86 -8.58
CA LYS A 777 2.95 -9.67 -7.56
C LYS A 777 3.97 -8.59 -7.96
N ASN A 778 4.32 -8.47 -9.24
CA ASN A 778 5.29 -7.51 -9.76
C ASN A 778 4.66 -6.14 -10.08
N CYS A 779 3.36 -6.13 -10.36
CA CYS A 779 2.55 -4.94 -10.40
C CYS A 779 2.29 -4.55 -8.95
N LEU A 780 3.17 -3.73 -8.36
CA LEU A 780 3.24 -3.44 -6.92
C LEU A 780 1.99 -2.79 -6.31
N TYR A 781 0.88 -2.72 -7.04
CA TYR A 781 -0.28 -1.92 -6.72
C TYR A 781 -1.57 -2.76 -6.76
N PRO A 782 -2.49 -2.55 -5.81
CA PRO A 782 -3.84 -3.12 -5.86
C PRO A 782 -4.52 -2.76 -7.19
N VAL A 783 -5.30 -3.68 -7.75
CA VAL A 783 -5.98 -3.49 -9.05
C VAL A 783 -7.45 -3.14 -8.81
N LEU A 784 -8.07 -2.32 -9.66
CA LEU A 784 -9.50 -1.96 -9.55
C LEU A 784 -10.30 -2.69 -10.63
N GLY A 785 -11.28 -3.51 -10.24
CA GLY A 785 -12.28 -4.05 -11.18
C GLY A 785 -13.26 -2.99 -11.67
N GLU A 786 -13.99 -3.21 -12.76
CA GLU A 786 -15.07 -2.29 -13.16
C GLU A 786 -16.17 -2.20 -12.10
N SER A 787 -16.47 -0.97 -11.67
CA SER A 787 -17.58 -0.65 -10.77
C SER A 787 -18.91 -0.80 -11.53
N LEU A 788 -19.83 -1.61 -11.00
CA LEU A 788 -21.24 -1.51 -11.40
C LEU A 788 -21.71 -0.12 -10.96
N ALA A 789 -21.96 0.78 -11.92
CA ALA A 789 -22.73 1.96 -11.61
C ALA A 789 -24.02 1.51 -10.89
N PRO A 790 -24.37 2.08 -9.72
CA PRO A 790 -25.66 1.80 -9.13
C PRO A 790 -26.70 2.23 -10.16
N THR A 791 -27.49 1.28 -10.66
CA THR A 791 -28.68 1.60 -11.45
C THR A 791 -29.54 2.54 -10.60
N PRO A 792 -29.84 3.76 -11.06
CA PRO A 792 -30.73 4.65 -10.33
C PRO A 792 -32.13 4.03 -10.41
N GLY A 793 -32.60 3.48 -9.29
CA GLY A 793 -33.93 2.86 -9.18
C GLY A 793 -33.89 1.40 -8.79
N PHE A 794 -33.57 1.11 -7.53
CA PHE A 794 -34.11 -0.08 -6.86
C PHE A 794 -35.02 0.41 -5.74
N SER A 795 -36.30 0.55 -6.04
CA SER A 795 -37.36 0.57 -5.05
C SER A 795 -37.58 -0.87 -4.56
N PRO A 796 -37.55 -1.17 -3.25
CA PRO A 796 -37.89 -2.49 -2.75
C PRO A 796 -39.42 -2.60 -2.73
N SER A 797 -40.04 -2.92 -3.86
CA SER A 797 -41.47 -3.25 -3.90
C SER A 797 -41.67 -4.76 -3.89
N ALA A 798 -42.26 -5.22 -2.78
CA ALA A 798 -43.08 -6.43 -2.65
C ALA A 798 -42.44 -7.77 -3.05
N ALA A 799 -42.00 -8.51 -2.02
CA ALA A 799 -41.94 -9.96 -2.09
C ALA A 799 -43.34 -10.50 -2.44
N GLY A 800 -43.52 -10.91 -3.69
CA GLY A 800 -44.73 -11.58 -4.16
C GLY A 800 -44.89 -12.92 -3.44
N HIS A 801 -45.95 -13.01 -2.63
CA HIS A 801 -46.57 -14.27 -2.27
C HIS A 801 -46.92 -15.06 -3.53
N ILE A 802 -46.37 -16.27 -3.69
CA ILE A 802 -46.90 -17.30 -4.60
C ILE A 802 -47.01 -18.61 -3.80
N PRO A 803 -48.14 -19.33 -3.92
CA PRO A 803 -48.66 -20.22 -2.88
C PRO A 803 -48.08 -21.64 -2.95
N ARG A 804 -48.12 -22.33 -1.80
CA ARG A 804 -47.90 -23.77 -1.69
C ARG A 804 -48.89 -24.52 -2.58
N SER A 805 -48.37 -25.31 -3.52
CA SER A 805 -49.11 -26.40 -4.17
C SER A 805 -48.44 -27.73 -3.87
N THR A 806 -49.27 -28.71 -3.55
CA THR A 806 -48.97 -30.05 -3.07
C THR A 806 -48.95 -31.08 -4.19
N HIS A 807 -48.14 -32.13 -3.99
CA HIS A 807 -48.20 -33.50 -4.53
C HIS A 807 -47.81 -33.78 -6.00
N HIS A 808 -46.77 -34.62 -6.15
CA HIS A 808 -46.74 -35.88 -6.92
C HIS A 808 -45.44 -36.63 -6.57
N THR A 809 -45.44 -37.55 -5.60
CA THR A 809 -45.50 -39.03 -5.75
C THR A 809 -44.60 -39.62 -6.84
N LEU A 810 -43.49 -40.26 -6.45
CA LEU A 810 -42.84 -41.34 -7.21
C LEU A 810 -42.27 -42.37 -6.21
N GLN A 811 -42.79 -43.60 -6.30
CA GLN A 811 -42.43 -44.79 -5.51
C GLN A 811 -41.03 -45.31 -5.88
N PRO A 812 -40.30 -45.98 -4.95
CA PRO A 812 -39.20 -46.89 -5.27
C PRO A 812 -39.70 -48.35 -5.41
N PRO A 813 -38.97 -49.24 -6.11
CA PRO A 813 -39.34 -50.65 -6.21
C PRO A 813 -38.70 -51.47 -5.09
N GLY A 814 -39.48 -52.33 -4.45
CA GLY A 814 -38.98 -53.30 -3.46
C GLY A 814 -40.13 -54.16 -2.95
N GLY A 815 -40.13 -55.43 -3.34
CA GLY A 815 -41.14 -56.45 -3.01
C GLY A 815 -41.14 -56.90 -1.54
N PRO A 816 -41.90 -57.96 -1.21
CA PRO A 816 -42.94 -57.87 -0.19
C PRO A 816 -42.64 -58.65 1.11
N GLU A 817 -43.64 -58.58 2.01
CA GLU A 817 -43.97 -59.52 3.10
C GLU A 817 -43.37 -59.29 4.51
N THR A 818 -44.12 -58.50 5.31
CA THR A 818 -44.82 -58.85 6.59
C THR A 818 -44.17 -59.75 7.67
N PRO A 819 -44.69 -59.77 8.92
CA PRO A 819 -45.13 -58.68 9.81
C PRO A 819 -44.70 -58.90 11.29
N GLY A 820 -45.10 -57.98 12.18
CA GLY A 820 -45.10 -58.17 13.65
C GLY A 820 -43.82 -57.65 14.30
N THR A 821 -43.84 -56.75 15.26
CA THR A 821 -44.85 -56.31 16.24
C THR A 821 -44.46 -54.93 16.74
#